data_AF-A0A3P8R2S9-F1
#
_entry.id   AF-A0A3P8R2S9-F1
#
_cell.length_a   1.000
_cell.length_b   1.000
_cell.length_c   1.000
_cell.angle_alpha   90.00
_cell.angle_beta   90.00
_cell.angle_gamma   90.00
#
_symmetry.space_group_name_H-M   'P 1'
#
loop_
_entity.id
_entity.type
_entity.pdbx_description
1 polymer ?
#
loop_
_entity_poly.entity_id
_entity_poly.type
_entity_poly.pdbx_seq_one_letter_code
_entity_poly.pdbx_strand_id
1 'polypeptide(L)'
;MKELESYVAHIRGLLEEREGLAAEYERHNEQLQHELHQIQHQLESQSKELAEMLAQEDLVEMGLTSPSEIVAYLLVERATLLERLEATERRLESQSLSVNLKEVDHQEFICHMRGDDLRQQKEDLQKTFNNAVKAHSEEISQERNERQRLERDLEEASRRLAMAHQDIRRLTNELDAAKNNNPDPSGSELQGTVQEVENLRKEVENLKHSDVMKLQQAKEQNDKLDAENRALRDRVRILESEKKNLLDQNDAAKEDRKDKSVCSDQQNNLSALSAQEKDHIHKRCQEAVEDGLVQVKDLQRQLQRLRKEHEELEERNEELEALLGEAQNASKEERHRHEGELEGLRRRITNLEAEIKKQKTQEKMLQNGEEVKTTESYLKLHLRNSGQESLAMLEARLTEEKDWRKQLELDLSAAQAALKKEKEALQISERERNKLRLENNSLHIECQQGKTLIKSLTQVKVEKTLLEEKVSQMERAYSRLQGELQCYKDSKQTQEEMKENMLHVSQLQEQADRLTAELSSLQTAHNSLRDEMASERMQTAELQARLSSSVQEKLAAEGKQERLELEIQRLVKQLQWHQDQLSTTKEVLGSSQKPELHIAHFEPRVSPVENRREECVAQELSDLQNKLEKERQQGLEHKMALEAQVNEAQAHIKSQDSVLKQKTEEAKQMKQDLQRAQSLFTSAEKELRYEKEKNLDLKRHNTLLDQEKLKLSAEVKQVQTKLVQMEQKVTGQAAECEHQQQKIRQLELELARSSANRNATTSLQGDLQAERARLIAADKKVLELQQQLKSVQHQLRVEEARAGETNRLERESRDLSDALLALRAQQQEEHITRKLLEQREEELQQQVRSLRHKEASLTRTNAELSHRVQQLDTRLSVLEAELSNAREEAPC
;
A
#
# COMPACT_ATOMS: atom_id res chain seq x y z
N MET A 1 3.50 18.63 -46.63
CA MET A 1 4.38 19.80 -46.83
C MET A 1 4.13 20.78 -45.71
N LYS A 2 3.38 21.89 -45.88
CA LYS A 2 3.19 22.94 -44.86
C LYS A 2 2.94 22.48 -43.42
N GLU A 3 2.10 21.47 -43.19
CA GLU A 3 1.87 20.91 -41.84
C GLU A 3 3.12 20.21 -41.28
N LEU A 4 3.81 19.41 -42.08
CA LEU A 4 5.09 18.80 -41.71
C LEU A 4 6.18 19.84 -41.46
N GLU A 5 6.21 20.91 -42.27
CA GLU A 5 7.11 22.07 -42.05
C GLU A 5 6.80 22.75 -40.71
N SER A 6 5.52 22.89 -40.36
CA SER A 6 5.07 23.44 -39.07
C SER A 6 5.42 22.52 -37.88
N TYR A 7 5.26 21.20 -38.01
CA TYR A 7 5.65 20.24 -36.98
C TYR A 7 7.17 20.20 -36.80
N VAL A 8 7.95 20.24 -37.89
CA VAL A 8 9.43 20.31 -37.82
C VAL A 8 9.89 21.64 -37.20
N ALA A 9 9.22 22.75 -37.48
CA ALA A 9 9.51 24.03 -36.81
C ALA A 9 9.19 23.99 -35.31
N HIS A 10 8.05 23.41 -34.91
CA HIS A 10 7.70 23.25 -33.50
C HIS A 10 8.66 22.33 -32.75
N ILE A 11 9.07 21.21 -33.36
CA ILE A 11 10.08 20.30 -32.77
C ILE A 11 11.43 20.99 -32.60
N ARG A 12 11.83 21.90 -33.51
CA ARG A 12 13.04 22.71 -33.32
C ARG A 12 12.90 23.68 -32.15
N GLY A 13 11.78 24.40 -32.05
CA GLY A 13 11.52 25.27 -30.89
C GLY A 13 11.61 24.51 -29.56
N LEU A 14 11.01 23.32 -29.46
CA LEU A 14 11.09 22.48 -28.27
C LEU A 14 12.52 21.95 -27.97
N LEU A 15 13.36 21.78 -28.99
CA LEU A 15 14.77 21.42 -28.81
C LEU A 15 15.61 22.62 -28.37
N GLU A 16 15.38 23.79 -28.96
CA GLU A 16 16.02 25.07 -28.60
C GLU A 16 15.66 25.49 -27.17
N GLU A 17 14.39 25.34 -26.76
CA GLU A 17 13.91 25.53 -25.38
C GLU A 17 14.57 24.55 -24.40
N ARG A 18 14.66 23.26 -24.75
CA ARG A 18 15.32 22.24 -23.93
C ARG A 18 16.84 22.50 -23.79
N GLU A 19 17.50 22.96 -24.85
CA GLU A 19 18.93 23.29 -24.83
C GLU A 19 19.21 24.57 -24.04
N GLY A 20 18.32 25.57 -24.12
CA GLY A 20 18.34 26.73 -23.22
C GLY A 20 18.21 26.34 -21.75
N LEU A 21 17.22 25.50 -21.42
CA LEU A 21 16.97 24.99 -20.08
C LEU A 21 18.16 24.17 -19.53
N ALA A 22 18.76 23.31 -20.37
CA ALA A 22 19.97 22.56 -20.01
C ALA A 22 21.14 23.51 -19.65
N ALA A 23 21.38 24.53 -20.48
CA ALA A 23 22.40 25.53 -20.22
C ALA A 23 22.10 26.42 -19.00
N GLU A 24 20.85 26.50 -18.53
CA GLU A 24 20.48 27.14 -17.25
C GLU A 24 20.80 26.24 -16.06
N TYR A 25 20.48 24.94 -16.13
CA TYR A 25 20.87 23.97 -15.11
C TYR A 25 22.38 23.82 -14.99
N GLU A 26 23.13 23.82 -16.10
CA GLU A 26 24.59 23.79 -16.09
C GLU A 26 25.17 24.99 -15.34
N ARG A 27 24.73 26.21 -15.66
CA ARG A 27 25.16 27.45 -14.96
C ARG A 27 24.77 27.47 -13.48
N HIS A 28 23.58 26.96 -13.12
CA HIS A 28 23.18 26.90 -11.72
C HIS A 28 24.00 25.86 -10.94
N ASN A 29 24.33 24.71 -11.55
CA ASN A 29 25.21 23.71 -10.98
C ASN A 29 26.65 24.25 -10.81
N GLU A 30 27.17 25.00 -11.80
CA GLU A 30 28.43 25.73 -11.65
C GLU A 30 28.40 26.72 -10.47
N GLN A 31 27.31 27.47 -10.29
CA GLN A 31 27.15 28.40 -9.17
C GLN A 31 27.12 27.67 -7.82
N LEU A 32 26.31 26.62 -7.68
CA LEU A 32 26.24 25.79 -6.47
C LEU A 32 27.58 25.14 -6.14
N GLN A 33 28.36 24.73 -7.15
CA GLN A 33 29.73 24.25 -6.95
C GLN A 33 30.66 25.35 -6.41
N HIS A 34 30.58 26.59 -6.90
CA HIS A 34 31.37 27.70 -6.35
C HIS A 34 30.96 28.04 -4.91
N GLU A 35 29.66 28.03 -4.60
CA GLU A 35 29.16 28.24 -3.24
C GLU A 35 29.60 27.12 -2.28
N LEU A 36 29.57 25.86 -2.69
CA LEU A 36 30.08 24.73 -1.91
C LEU A 36 31.58 24.85 -1.63
N HIS A 37 32.40 25.24 -2.62
CA HIS A 37 33.83 25.49 -2.39
C HIS A 37 34.05 26.69 -1.44
N GLN A 38 33.21 27.73 -1.51
CA GLN A 38 33.30 28.88 -0.60
C GLN A 38 32.93 28.48 0.84
N ILE A 39 31.90 27.67 1.03
CA ILE A 39 31.50 27.12 2.35
C ILE A 39 32.58 26.20 2.90
N GLN A 40 33.17 25.32 2.07
CA GLN A 40 34.28 24.46 2.47
C GLN A 40 35.50 25.28 2.93
N HIS A 41 35.91 26.31 2.18
CA HIS A 41 37.00 27.19 2.59
C HIS A 41 36.68 27.96 3.89
N GLN A 42 35.42 28.34 4.13
CA GLN A 42 35.02 28.97 5.39
C GLN A 42 35.12 27.98 6.57
N LEU A 43 34.66 26.74 6.39
CA LEU A 43 34.75 25.69 7.39
C LEU A 43 36.20 25.29 7.68
N GLU A 44 37.08 25.24 6.66
CA GLU A 44 38.51 25.02 6.84
C GLU A 44 39.19 26.16 7.62
N SER A 45 38.84 27.43 7.34
CA SER A 45 39.33 28.57 8.13
C SER A 45 38.88 28.49 9.58
N GLN A 46 37.59 28.25 9.83
CA GLN A 46 37.03 28.12 11.18
C GLN A 46 37.61 26.91 11.94
N SER A 47 37.80 25.78 11.26
CA SER A 47 38.44 24.60 11.84
C SER A 47 39.90 24.87 12.21
N LYS A 48 40.64 25.61 11.38
CA LYS A 48 42.02 26.02 11.65
C LYS A 48 42.11 27.02 12.79
N GLU A 49 41.24 28.03 12.84
CA GLU A 49 41.12 28.99 13.94
C GLU A 49 40.78 28.27 15.27
N LEU A 50 39.87 27.29 15.23
CA LEU A 50 39.50 26.47 16.39
C LEU A 50 40.66 25.56 16.83
N ALA A 51 41.41 24.97 15.91
CA ALA A 51 42.62 24.20 16.23
C ALA A 51 43.73 25.09 16.83
N GLU A 52 43.90 26.31 16.32
CA GLU A 52 44.84 27.29 16.87
C GLU A 52 44.43 27.80 18.26
N MET A 53 43.13 27.90 18.57
CA MET A 53 42.63 28.18 19.92
C MET A 53 42.82 26.98 20.87
N LEU A 54 42.47 25.76 20.45
CA LEU A 54 42.68 24.55 21.27
C LEU A 54 44.17 24.30 21.56
N ALA A 55 45.06 24.68 20.65
CA ALA A 55 46.51 24.61 20.87
C ALA A 55 47.07 25.70 21.81
N GLN A 56 46.34 26.78 22.08
CA GLN A 56 46.73 27.80 23.07
C GLN A 56 46.34 27.41 24.51
N GLU A 57 45.30 26.60 24.67
CA GLU A 57 44.77 26.13 25.97
C GLU A 57 45.27 24.72 26.35
N ASP A 58 46.32 24.20 25.68
CA ASP A 58 46.86 22.83 25.81
C ASP A 58 45.83 21.69 25.52
N LEU A 59 44.71 22.00 24.86
CA LEU A 59 43.61 21.07 24.54
C LEU A 59 43.69 20.44 23.13
N VAL A 60 44.90 20.23 22.60
CA VAL A 60 45.12 19.74 21.22
C VAL A 60 44.40 18.42 20.93
N GLU A 61 44.30 17.51 21.90
CA GLU A 61 43.62 16.22 21.74
C GLU A 61 42.10 16.37 21.49
N MET A 62 41.47 17.46 21.95
CA MET A 62 40.08 17.78 21.63
C MET A 62 39.89 18.13 20.15
N GLY A 63 40.93 18.62 19.45
CA GLY A 63 40.86 18.93 18.02
C GLY A 63 40.84 17.69 17.11
N LEU A 64 41.04 16.50 17.66
CA LEU A 64 41.06 15.22 16.93
C LEU A 64 39.85 14.32 17.23
N THR A 65 38.89 14.79 18.04
CA THR A 65 37.67 14.06 18.40
C THR A 65 36.44 14.64 17.70
N SER A 66 35.37 13.86 17.58
CA SER A 66 34.11 14.30 16.98
C SER A 66 33.51 15.48 17.76
N PRO A 67 32.83 16.45 17.11
CA PRO A 67 32.05 17.49 17.80
C PRO A 67 31.09 16.93 18.87
N SER A 68 30.56 15.72 18.68
CA SER A 68 29.73 15.03 19.69
C SER A 68 30.52 14.59 20.93
N GLU A 69 31.78 14.20 20.76
CA GLU A 69 32.68 13.78 21.83
C GLU A 69 33.26 14.99 22.59
N ILE A 70 33.62 16.06 21.86
CA ILE A 70 33.99 17.36 22.41
C ILE A 70 32.86 17.89 23.32
N VAL A 71 31.61 17.89 22.84
CA VAL A 71 30.45 18.32 23.65
C VAL A 71 30.22 17.39 24.84
N ALA A 72 30.36 16.07 24.69
CA ALA A 72 30.23 15.14 25.81
C ALA A 72 31.30 15.37 26.89
N TYR A 73 32.56 15.58 26.52
CA TYR A 73 33.66 15.87 27.42
C TYR A 73 33.45 17.20 28.17
N LEU A 74 33.08 18.26 27.46
CA LEU A 74 32.80 19.57 28.06
C LEU A 74 31.58 19.54 29.01
N LEU A 75 30.57 18.71 28.73
CA LEU A 75 29.44 18.49 29.64
C LEU A 75 29.85 17.73 30.90
N VAL A 76 30.76 16.76 30.80
CA VAL A 76 31.31 16.04 31.96
C VAL A 76 32.19 16.94 32.83
N GLU A 77 33.13 17.71 32.25
CA GLU A 77 33.92 18.68 33.02
C GLU A 77 33.05 19.77 33.65
N ARG A 78 32.01 20.25 32.96
CA ARG A 78 31.04 21.17 33.55
C ARG A 78 30.31 20.55 34.75
N ALA A 79 29.99 19.25 34.72
CA ALA A 79 29.35 18.56 35.83
C ALA A 79 30.30 18.38 37.03
N THR A 80 31.54 17.92 36.82
CA THR A 80 32.53 17.74 37.90
C THR A 80 32.94 19.07 38.54
N LEU A 81 33.01 20.16 37.77
CA LEU A 81 33.23 21.50 38.30
C LEU A 81 32.05 21.99 39.16
N LEU A 82 30.80 21.72 38.75
CA LEU A 82 29.61 22.05 39.56
C LEU A 82 29.56 21.25 40.86
N GLU A 83 29.80 19.93 40.83
CA GLU A 83 29.87 19.10 42.06
C GLU A 83 30.93 19.62 43.03
N ARG A 84 32.10 20.05 42.54
CA ARG A 84 33.17 20.66 43.34
C ARG A 84 32.73 21.99 43.96
N LEU A 85 31.97 22.80 43.23
CA LEU A 85 31.46 24.10 43.69
C LEU A 85 30.46 23.90 44.83
N GLU A 86 29.44 23.06 44.63
CA GLU A 86 28.47 22.71 45.67
C GLU A 86 29.15 22.05 46.89
N ALA A 87 30.19 21.24 46.67
CA ALA A 87 30.98 20.64 47.75
C ALA A 87 31.79 21.69 48.55
N THR A 88 32.13 22.84 47.97
CA THR A 88 32.70 23.98 48.71
C THR A 88 31.63 24.81 49.43
N GLU A 89 30.44 25.00 48.85
CA GLU A 89 29.31 25.68 49.50
C GLU A 89 28.86 24.93 50.76
N ARG A 90 28.61 23.63 50.66
CA ARG A 90 28.28 22.76 51.82
C ARG A 90 29.32 22.81 52.93
N ARG A 91 30.61 23.05 52.61
CA ARG A 91 31.70 23.21 53.60
C ARG A 91 31.65 24.57 54.28
N LEU A 92 31.32 25.65 53.56
CA LEU A 92 31.09 26.99 54.11
C LEU A 92 29.88 26.98 55.06
N GLU A 93 28.76 26.39 54.63
CA GLU A 93 27.57 26.20 55.48
C GLU A 93 27.92 25.42 56.77
N SER A 94 28.65 24.30 56.63
CA SER A 94 29.07 23.47 57.77
C SER A 94 29.95 24.22 58.79
N GLN A 95 30.80 25.16 58.35
CA GLN A 95 31.66 25.94 59.25
C GLN A 95 30.90 27.02 60.04
N SER A 96 29.73 27.45 59.55
CA SER A 96 28.91 28.47 60.24
C SER A 96 28.31 27.99 61.58
N LEU A 97 28.26 26.67 61.81
CA LEU A 97 27.53 26.05 62.93
C LEU A 97 28.41 25.65 64.13
N SER A 98 29.75 25.76 64.04
CA SER A 98 30.66 25.21 65.07
C SER A 98 31.34 26.23 66.00
N VAL A 99 31.08 27.53 65.83
CA VAL A 99 31.73 28.58 66.65
C VAL A 99 30.68 29.35 67.45
N ASN A 100 30.41 28.90 68.68
CA ASN A 100 29.68 29.68 69.68
C ASN A 100 29.91 29.14 71.11
N LEU A 101 30.95 29.65 71.80
CA LEU A 101 30.98 29.61 73.27
C LEU A 101 31.94 30.63 73.90
N LYS A 102 31.61 31.94 73.85
CA LYS A 102 31.83 32.91 74.96
C LYS A 102 31.36 34.33 74.65
N GLU A 103 31.19 35.08 75.74
CA GLU A 103 30.90 36.51 75.84
C GLU A 103 29.53 36.99 75.32
N VAL A 104 28.96 37.97 76.02
CA VAL A 104 27.49 38.20 76.13
C VAL A 104 27.07 39.60 75.67
N ASP A 105 28.02 40.51 75.51
CA ASP A 105 27.75 41.95 75.58
C ASP A 105 27.37 42.60 74.23
N HIS A 106 26.78 41.84 73.28
CA HIS A 106 26.38 42.32 71.94
C HIS A 106 24.90 42.04 71.60
N GLN A 107 24.08 41.67 72.59
CA GLN A 107 22.69 41.22 72.40
C GLN A 107 21.75 42.27 71.76
N GLU A 108 21.97 43.58 71.99
CA GLU A 108 21.03 44.63 71.54
C GLU A 108 21.18 45.00 70.05
N PHE A 109 22.40 45.01 69.49
CA PHE A 109 22.62 45.44 68.09
C PHE A 109 21.98 44.47 67.07
N ILE A 110 22.10 43.16 67.34
CA ILE A 110 21.58 42.10 66.45
C ILE A 110 20.04 42.12 66.39
N CYS A 111 19.37 42.61 67.44
CA CYS A 111 17.91 42.65 67.52
C CYS A 111 17.27 43.73 66.63
N HIS A 112 18.00 44.77 66.21
CA HIS A 112 17.50 45.74 65.23
C HIS A 112 17.69 45.24 63.78
N MET A 113 18.92 44.92 63.38
CA MET A 113 19.25 44.44 62.02
C MET A 113 18.29 43.33 61.56
N ARG A 114 18.14 42.28 62.40
CA ARG A 114 17.30 41.12 62.08
C ARG A 114 15.79 41.43 62.06
N GLY A 115 15.36 42.54 62.65
CA GLY A 115 14.01 43.06 62.57
C GLY A 115 13.75 43.86 61.29
N ASP A 116 14.78 44.53 60.77
CA ASP A 116 14.73 45.24 59.48
C ASP A 116 14.85 44.28 58.29
N ASP A 117 15.69 43.25 58.37
CA ASP A 117 15.75 42.17 57.37
C ASP A 117 14.37 41.50 57.19
N LEU A 118 13.67 41.21 58.30
CA LEU A 118 12.33 40.63 58.29
C LEU A 118 11.24 41.62 57.83
N ARG A 119 11.44 42.93 58.00
CA ARG A 119 10.57 43.96 57.38
C ARG A 119 10.78 43.99 55.87
N GLN A 120 12.03 44.09 55.42
CA GLN A 120 12.41 44.15 54.01
C GLN A 120 11.94 42.91 53.25
N GLN A 121 12.22 41.70 53.77
CA GLN A 121 11.76 40.44 53.17
C GLN A 121 10.23 40.38 53.05
N LYS A 122 9.50 40.88 54.05
CA LYS A 122 8.03 40.91 54.04
C LYS A 122 7.49 41.96 53.07
N GLU A 123 8.13 43.12 52.95
CA GLU A 123 7.79 44.10 51.92
C GLU A 123 8.05 43.58 50.51
N ASP A 124 9.15 42.86 50.29
CA ASP A 124 9.51 42.37 48.96
C ASP A 124 8.64 41.16 48.55
N LEU A 125 8.22 40.33 49.51
CA LEU A 125 7.10 39.39 49.34
C LEU A 125 5.77 40.10 49.03
N GLN A 126 5.49 41.25 49.65
CA GLN A 126 4.28 42.02 49.34
C GLN A 126 4.36 42.70 47.96
N LYS A 127 5.53 43.20 47.55
CA LYS A 127 5.78 43.79 46.23
C LYS A 127 5.65 42.73 45.13
N THR A 128 6.25 41.55 45.30
CA THR A 128 6.12 40.44 44.35
C THR A 128 4.68 39.91 44.27
N PHE A 129 3.97 39.76 45.40
CA PHE A 129 2.55 39.41 45.40
C PHE A 129 1.69 40.46 44.68
N ASN A 130 1.88 41.75 44.99
CA ASN A 130 1.15 42.85 44.34
C ASN A 130 1.42 42.91 42.83
N ASN A 131 2.66 42.65 42.40
CA ASN A 131 3.04 42.60 40.99
C ASN A 131 2.41 41.39 40.28
N ALA A 132 2.36 40.21 40.91
CA ALA A 132 1.70 39.03 40.35
C ALA A 132 0.17 39.23 40.22
N VAL A 133 -0.48 39.79 41.25
CA VAL A 133 -1.90 40.17 41.21
C VAL A 133 -2.17 41.21 40.12
N LYS A 134 -1.27 42.20 39.96
CA LYS A 134 -1.38 43.20 38.89
C LYS A 134 -1.23 42.54 37.51
N ALA A 135 -0.22 41.70 37.29
CA ALA A 135 0.01 40.99 36.04
C ALA A 135 -1.22 40.16 35.63
N HIS A 136 -1.75 39.32 36.51
CA HIS A 136 -2.99 38.58 36.26
C HIS A 136 -4.20 39.50 36.02
N SER A 137 -4.28 40.68 36.65
CA SER A 137 -5.37 41.64 36.37
C SER A 137 -5.28 42.26 34.98
N GLU A 138 -4.06 42.48 34.48
CA GLU A 138 -3.79 42.99 33.13
C GLU A 138 -4.01 41.88 32.08
N GLU A 139 -3.55 40.66 32.35
CA GLU A 139 -3.76 39.44 31.55
C GLU A 139 -5.25 39.11 31.37
N ILE A 140 -6.03 39.08 32.46
CA ILE A 140 -7.49 38.92 32.43
C ILE A 140 -8.18 40.10 31.70
N SER A 141 -7.58 41.29 31.67
CA SER A 141 -8.11 42.41 30.88
C SER A 141 -7.83 42.23 29.38
N GLN A 142 -6.68 41.67 29.01
CA GLN A 142 -6.32 41.34 27.63
C GLN A 142 -7.24 40.23 27.10
N GLU A 143 -7.38 39.13 27.83
CA GLU A 143 -8.28 38.01 27.49
C GLU A 143 -9.73 38.49 27.27
N ARG A 144 -10.24 39.38 28.14
CA ARG A 144 -11.59 39.98 27.96
C ARG A 144 -11.69 40.86 26.72
N ASN A 145 -10.65 41.64 26.40
CA ASN A 145 -10.63 42.49 25.21
C ASN A 145 -10.54 41.67 23.93
N GLU A 146 -9.77 40.57 23.93
CA GLU A 146 -9.67 39.63 22.82
C GLU A 146 -10.96 38.84 22.62
N ARG A 147 -11.54 38.31 23.70
CA ARG A 147 -12.86 37.67 23.67
C ARG A 147 -13.93 38.59 23.08
N GLN A 148 -13.96 39.87 23.48
CA GLN A 148 -14.89 40.83 22.87
C GLN A 148 -14.60 41.12 21.39
N ARG A 149 -13.36 40.97 20.90
CA ARG A 149 -13.07 41.05 19.45
C ARG A 149 -13.66 39.84 18.74
N LEU A 150 -13.34 38.64 19.22
CA LEU A 150 -13.85 37.38 18.69
C LEU A 150 -15.39 37.31 18.70
N GLU A 151 -16.06 37.82 19.74
CA GLU A 151 -17.52 37.92 19.79
C GLU A 151 -18.09 38.86 18.69
N ARG A 152 -17.46 40.01 18.42
CA ARG A 152 -17.84 40.91 17.31
C ARG A 152 -17.55 40.31 15.94
N ASP A 153 -16.43 39.61 15.80
CA ASP A 153 -16.03 38.96 14.54
C ASP A 153 -16.95 37.77 14.23
N LEU A 154 -17.41 37.05 15.26
CA LEU A 154 -18.44 36.02 15.14
C LEU A 154 -19.81 36.60 14.76
N GLU A 155 -20.22 37.73 15.33
CA GLU A 155 -21.43 38.46 14.92
C GLU A 155 -21.36 38.97 13.47
N GLU A 156 -20.20 39.46 13.05
CA GLU A 156 -19.93 39.91 11.68
C GLU A 156 -19.96 38.75 10.69
N ALA A 157 -19.30 37.62 11.00
CA ALA A 157 -19.37 36.39 10.22
C ALA A 157 -20.81 35.86 10.13
N SER A 158 -21.56 35.90 11.23
CA SER A 158 -22.98 35.50 11.27
C SER A 158 -23.86 36.40 10.40
N ARG A 159 -23.63 37.72 10.40
CA ARG A 159 -24.32 38.67 9.52
C ARG A 159 -23.97 38.45 8.05
N ARG A 160 -22.70 38.19 7.71
CA ARG A 160 -22.27 37.84 6.34
C ARG A 160 -22.91 36.53 5.86
N LEU A 161 -22.95 35.49 6.71
CA LEU A 161 -23.62 34.23 6.41
C LEU A 161 -25.13 34.41 6.19
N ALA A 162 -25.78 35.26 7.00
CA ALA A 162 -27.20 35.58 6.82
C ALA A 162 -27.47 36.31 5.48
N MET A 163 -26.62 37.25 5.07
CA MET A 163 -26.70 37.89 3.75
C MET A 163 -26.46 36.89 2.62
N ALA A 164 -25.42 36.06 2.69
CA ALA A 164 -25.16 35.01 1.69
C ALA A 164 -26.36 34.04 1.55
N HIS A 165 -26.97 33.64 2.67
CA HIS A 165 -28.21 32.85 2.64
C HIS A 165 -29.42 33.61 2.08
N GLN A 166 -29.46 34.95 2.17
CA GLN A 166 -30.49 35.77 1.53
C GLN A 166 -30.25 35.89 0.02
N ASP A 167 -29.00 36.09 -0.42
CA ASP A 167 -28.63 36.17 -1.83
C ASP A 167 -28.79 34.83 -2.54
N ILE A 168 -28.42 33.71 -1.91
CA ILE A 168 -28.70 32.35 -2.45
C ILE A 168 -30.21 32.15 -2.65
N ARG A 169 -31.04 32.57 -1.69
CA ARG A 169 -32.51 32.49 -1.85
C ARG A 169 -33.03 33.43 -2.93
N ARG A 170 -32.47 34.64 -3.05
CA ARG A 170 -32.80 35.57 -4.13
C ARG A 170 -32.45 35.00 -5.51
N LEU A 171 -31.23 34.52 -5.69
CA LEU A 171 -30.76 33.90 -6.93
C LEU A 171 -31.55 32.63 -7.27
N THR A 172 -31.96 31.84 -6.27
CA THR A 172 -32.85 30.68 -6.47
C THR A 172 -34.22 31.14 -6.99
N ASN A 173 -34.82 32.16 -6.40
CA ASN A 173 -36.09 32.72 -6.85
C ASN A 173 -35.98 33.36 -8.25
N GLU A 174 -34.86 34.03 -8.56
CA GLU A 174 -34.60 34.59 -9.90
C GLU A 174 -34.37 33.48 -10.95
N LEU A 175 -33.69 32.38 -10.59
CA LEU A 175 -33.51 31.20 -11.44
C LEU A 175 -34.84 30.48 -11.71
N ASP A 176 -35.68 30.29 -10.69
CA ASP A 176 -37.00 29.68 -10.85
C ASP A 176 -37.98 30.62 -11.57
N ALA A 177 -37.86 31.94 -11.40
CA ALA A 177 -38.57 32.90 -12.25
C ALA A 177 -38.11 32.82 -13.71
N ALA A 178 -36.82 32.65 -13.98
CA ALA A 178 -36.31 32.49 -15.35
C ALA A 178 -36.83 31.20 -16.01
N LYS A 179 -36.89 30.08 -15.27
CA LYS A 179 -37.51 28.83 -15.75
C LYS A 179 -39.00 28.99 -16.07
N ASN A 180 -39.75 29.72 -15.24
CA ASN A 180 -41.20 29.86 -15.39
C ASN A 180 -41.63 30.90 -16.45
N ASN A 181 -40.76 31.85 -16.83
CA ASN A 181 -41.10 32.92 -17.77
C ASN A 181 -40.60 32.71 -19.21
N ASN A 182 -39.90 31.61 -19.51
CA ASN A 182 -39.24 31.41 -20.82
C ASN A 182 -39.74 30.16 -21.57
N PRO A 183 -40.86 30.24 -22.31
CA PRO A 183 -41.45 29.11 -23.04
C PRO A 183 -40.82 28.95 -24.44
N ASP A 184 -39.52 28.63 -24.50
CA ASP A 184 -38.76 28.45 -25.74
C ASP A 184 -37.95 27.12 -25.69
N PRO A 185 -37.70 26.40 -26.81
CA PRO A 185 -37.47 24.95 -26.81
C PRO A 185 -36.06 24.50 -26.39
N SER A 186 -35.34 25.27 -25.58
CA SER A 186 -33.94 25.03 -25.17
C SER A 186 -33.76 23.93 -24.10
N GLY A 187 -34.62 22.90 -24.09
CA GLY A 187 -34.59 21.82 -23.08
C GLY A 187 -33.45 20.81 -23.26
N SER A 188 -32.84 20.75 -24.45
CA SER A 188 -31.93 19.65 -24.85
C SER A 188 -30.63 19.58 -24.03
N GLU A 189 -30.04 20.71 -23.65
CA GLU A 189 -28.77 20.72 -22.89
C GLU A 189 -28.97 20.28 -21.43
N LEU A 190 -30.08 20.68 -20.81
CA LEU A 190 -30.46 20.22 -19.47
C LEU A 190 -30.87 18.74 -19.47
N GLN A 191 -31.52 18.25 -20.54
CA GLN A 191 -31.83 16.83 -20.66
C GLN A 191 -30.58 15.98 -20.92
N GLY A 192 -29.62 16.47 -21.71
CA GLY A 192 -28.33 15.82 -21.94
C GLY A 192 -27.52 15.65 -20.66
N THR A 193 -27.35 16.73 -19.88
CA THR A 193 -26.61 16.70 -18.61
C THR A 193 -27.27 15.82 -17.54
N VAL A 194 -28.61 15.76 -17.49
CA VAL A 194 -29.33 14.79 -16.62
C VAL A 194 -29.07 13.34 -17.05
N GLN A 195 -29.12 13.06 -18.36
CA GLN A 195 -28.87 11.72 -18.90
C GLN A 195 -27.42 11.28 -18.65
N GLU A 196 -26.46 12.20 -18.74
CA GLU A 196 -25.04 11.98 -18.48
C GLU A 196 -24.76 11.69 -17.00
N VAL A 197 -25.36 12.45 -16.08
CA VAL A 197 -25.32 12.15 -14.63
C VAL A 197 -25.91 10.78 -14.31
N GLU A 198 -26.96 10.34 -15.01
CA GLU A 198 -27.52 9.00 -14.80
C GLU A 198 -26.64 7.88 -15.39
N ASN A 199 -25.95 8.14 -16.51
CA ASN A 199 -24.95 7.21 -17.06
C ASN A 199 -23.74 7.07 -16.12
N LEU A 200 -23.24 8.19 -15.56
CA LEU A 200 -22.16 8.19 -14.58
C LEU A 200 -22.56 7.46 -13.28
N ARG A 201 -23.82 7.56 -12.82
CA ARG A 201 -24.34 6.77 -11.70
C ARG A 201 -24.25 5.26 -11.98
N LYS A 202 -24.65 4.82 -13.17
CA LYS A 202 -24.58 3.42 -13.60
C LYS A 202 -23.13 2.93 -13.72
N GLU A 203 -22.21 3.75 -14.23
CA GLU A 203 -20.78 3.41 -14.25
C GLU A 203 -20.20 3.28 -12.84
N VAL A 204 -20.57 4.17 -11.90
CA VAL A 204 -20.16 4.09 -10.49
C VAL A 204 -20.72 2.84 -9.78
N GLU A 205 -21.95 2.41 -10.09
CA GLU A 205 -22.48 1.14 -9.56
C GLU A 205 -21.75 -0.08 -10.14
N ASN A 206 -21.47 -0.08 -11.44
CA ASN A 206 -20.69 -1.14 -12.10
C ASN A 206 -19.24 -1.23 -11.54
N LEU A 207 -18.59 -0.09 -11.29
CA LEU A 207 -17.28 -0.03 -10.65
C LEU A 207 -17.33 -0.58 -9.21
N LYS A 208 -18.29 -0.12 -8.39
CA LYS A 208 -18.51 -0.66 -7.03
C LYS A 208 -18.72 -2.17 -7.03
N HIS A 209 -19.49 -2.70 -7.98
CA HIS A 209 -19.68 -4.15 -8.09
C HIS A 209 -18.39 -4.87 -8.49
N SER A 210 -17.62 -4.32 -9.45
CA SER A 210 -16.31 -4.86 -9.84
C SER A 210 -15.33 -4.90 -8.67
N ASP A 211 -15.25 -3.84 -7.87
CA ASP A 211 -14.31 -3.74 -6.75
C ASP A 211 -14.72 -4.59 -5.55
N VAL A 212 -16.03 -4.73 -5.28
CA VAL A 212 -16.54 -5.70 -4.30
C VAL A 212 -16.20 -7.14 -4.71
N MET A 213 -16.31 -7.49 -6.00
CA MET A 213 -15.93 -8.81 -6.49
C MET A 213 -14.43 -9.08 -6.40
N LYS A 214 -13.57 -8.07 -6.69
CA LYS A 214 -12.11 -8.17 -6.49
C LYS A 214 -11.75 -8.34 -5.02
N LEU A 215 -12.37 -7.57 -4.12
CA LEU A 215 -12.16 -7.68 -2.67
C LEU A 215 -12.59 -9.05 -2.14
N GLN A 216 -13.71 -9.61 -2.63
CA GLN A 216 -14.16 -10.95 -2.29
C GLN A 216 -13.16 -12.03 -2.78
N GLN A 217 -12.66 -11.92 -4.02
CA GLN A 217 -11.64 -12.84 -4.54
C GLN A 217 -10.31 -12.74 -3.76
N ALA A 218 -9.85 -11.53 -3.43
CA ALA A 218 -8.65 -11.31 -2.63
C ALA A 218 -8.80 -11.87 -1.21
N LYS A 219 -9.99 -11.72 -0.61
CA LYS A 219 -10.32 -12.34 0.67
C LYS A 219 -10.29 -13.87 0.59
N GLU A 220 -10.92 -14.46 -0.41
CA GLU A 220 -10.90 -15.92 -0.64
C GLU A 220 -9.51 -16.47 -0.99
N GLN A 221 -8.58 -15.64 -1.46
CA GLN A 221 -7.17 -16.01 -1.62
C GLN A 221 -6.43 -15.93 -0.27
N ASN A 222 -6.63 -14.87 0.51
CA ASN A 222 -6.10 -14.78 1.87
C ASN A 222 -6.60 -15.94 2.75
N ASP A 223 -7.90 -16.23 2.78
CA ASP A 223 -8.48 -17.33 3.58
C ASP A 223 -7.83 -18.70 3.26
N LYS A 224 -7.39 -18.92 2.00
CA LYS A 224 -6.62 -20.11 1.56
C LYS A 224 -5.17 -20.05 2.02
N LEU A 225 -4.45 -18.95 1.78
CA LEU A 225 -3.08 -18.75 2.24
C LEU A 225 -2.96 -18.87 3.76
N ASP A 226 -4.00 -18.46 4.48
CA ASP A 226 -4.10 -18.56 5.94
C ASP A 226 -4.34 -20.02 6.39
N ALA A 227 -5.09 -20.80 5.61
CA ALA A 227 -5.25 -22.24 5.83
C ALA A 227 -3.94 -23.01 5.56
N GLU A 228 -3.22 -22.65 4.50
CA GLU A 228 -1.89 -23.19 4.20
C GLU A 228 -0.87 -22.79 5.27
N ASN A 229 -0.87 -21.53 5.75
CA ASN A 229 -0.04 -21.09 6.86
C ASN A 229 -0.33 -21.84 8.16
N ARG A 230 -1.61 -22.15 8.46
CA ARG A 230 -1.98 -23.01 9.60
C ARG A 230 -1.40 -24.42 9.42
N ALA A 231 -1.61 -25.06 8.27
CA ALA A 231 -1.09 -26.39 7.98
C ALA A 231 0.46 -26.47 8.00
N LEU A 232 1.15 -25.42 7.53
CA LEU A 232 2.61 -25.30 7.61
C LEU A 232 3.08 -25.16 9.07
N ARG A 233 2.42 -24.34 9.89
CA ARG A 233 2.73 -24.22 11.33
C ARG A 233 2.48 -25.52 12.08
N ASP A 234 1.44 -26.27 11.74
CA ASP A 234 1.19 -27.60 12.30
C ASP A 234 2.26 -28.61 11.88
N ARG A 235 2.67 -28.61 10.61
CA ARG A 235 3.74 -29.46 10.11
C ARG A 235 5.11 -29.12 10.74
N VAL A 236 5.40 -27.85 10.99
CA VAL A 236 6.58 -27.41 11.76
C VAL A 236 6.50 -27.93 13.19
N ARG A 237 5.37 -27.80 13.89
CA ARG A 237 5.20 -28.34 15.25
C ARG A 237 5.37 -29.86 15.32
N ILE A 238 4.92 -30.59 14.30
CA ILE A 238 5.17 -32.05 14.19
C ILE A 238 6.68 -32.31 14.05
N LEU A 239 7.36 -31.67 13.10
CA LEU A 239 8.80 -31.81 12.87
C LEU A 239 9.65 -31.39 14.09
N GLU A 240 9.22 -30.37 14.84
CA GLU A 240 9.84 -29.98 16.12
C GLU A 240 9.65 -31.05 17.20
N SER A 241 8.47 -31.68 17.28
CA SER A 241 8.22 -32.79 18.20
C SER A 241 9.00 -34.06 17.83
N GLU A 242 9.13 -34.38 16.54
CA GLU A 242 9.98 -35.46 16.02
C GLU A 242 11.45 -35.19 16.32
N LYS A 243 11.94 -33.97 16.03
CA LYS A 243 13.31 -33.54 16.36
C LYS A 243 13.59 -33.62 17.86
N LYS A 244 12.62 -33.25 18.71
CA LYS A 244 12.75 -33.40 20.17
C LYS A 244 12.82 -34.87 20.57
N ASN A 245 11.90 -35.71 20.10
CA ASN A 245 11.91 -37.14 20.40
C ASN A 245 13.24 -37.81 19.96
N LEU A 246 13.82 -37.39 18.84
CA LEU A 246 15.13 -37.85 18.36
C LEU A 246 16.32 -37.30 19.17
N LEU A 247 16.18 -36.15 19.84
CA LEU A 247 17.14 -35.66 20.82
C LEU A 247 17.05 -36.49 22.11
N ASP A 248 15.84 -36.64 22.65
CA ASP A 248 15.57 -37.38 23.88
C ASP A 248 16.04 -38.85 23.75
N GLN A 249 15.87 -39.48 22.56
CA GLN A 249 16.43 -40.79 22.23
C GLN A 249 17.96 -40.80 22.13
N ASN A 250 18.58 -39.74 21.59
CA ASN A 250 20.04 -39.63 21.50
C ASN A 250 20.71 -39.49 22.87
N ASP A 251 20.07 -38.76 23.79
CA ASP A 251 20.61 -38.57 25.14
C ASP A 251 20.38 -39.80 26.01
N ALA A 252 19.24 -40.51 25.87
CA ALA A 252 19.08 -41.86 26.42
C ALA A 252 20.15 -42.84 25.89
N ALA A 253 20.47 -42.80 24.59
CA ALA A 253 21.51 -43.61 23.98
C ALA A 253 22.96 -43.21 24.37
N LYS A 254 23.15 -42.14 25.14
CA LYS A 254 24.47 -41.77 25.72
C LYS A 254 24.66 -42.32 27.13
N GLU A 255 23.60 -42.42 27.95
CA GLU A 255 23.73 -43.01 29.30
C GLU A 255 24.02 -44.52 29.22
N ASP A 256 23.42 -45.23 28.26
CA ASP A 256 23.56 -46.69 28.09
C ASP A 256 24.93 -47.11 27.50
N ARG A 257 25.82 -46.16 27.15
CA ARG A 257 27.13 -46.43 26.52
C ARG A 257 28.31 -46.40 27.48
N LYS A 258 28.15 -47.03 28.65
CA LYS A 258 29.22 -47.13 29.66
C LYS A 258 29.56 -48.56 30.10
N ASP A 259 29.49 -49.53 29.19
CA ASP A 259 30.09 -50.84 29.43
C ASP A 259 30.56 -51.56 28.14
N LYS A 260 31.55 -52.44 28.30
CA LYS A 260 32.08 -53.46 27.35
C LYS A 260 32.66 -53.02 26.00
N SER A 261 33.99 -53.06 25.94
CA SER A 261 34.79 -53.36 24.75
C SER A 261 34.63 -54.82 24.27
N VAL A 262 34.81 -55.11 22.98
CA VAL A 262 35.70 -56.19 22.43
C VAL A 262 35.74 -56.16 20.88
N CYS A 263 36.75 -56.82 20.32
CA CYS A 263 37.25 -56.77 18.94
C CYS A 263 36.37 -57.38 17.81
N SER A 264 36.29 -56.62 16.69
CA SER A 264 36.79 -56.97 15.34
C SER A 264 36.05 -57.96 14.39
N ASP A 265 36.36 -57.75 13.10
CA ASP A 265 36.30 -58.65 11.93
C ASP A 265 34.95 -59.22 11.44
N GLN A 266 34.27 -58.43 10.58
CA GLN A 266 33.78 -58.92 9.27
C GLN A 266 33.36 -57.76 8.34
N GLN A 267 34.28 -57.23 7.52
CA GLN A 267 33.93 -56.19 6.55
C GLN A 267 34.82 -56.23 5.29
N ASN A 268 34.37 -56.96 4.25
CA ASN A 268 35.09 -57.01 2.97
C ASN A 268 34.20 -57.24 1.72
N ASN A 269 32.89 -56.98 1.79
CA ASN A 269 31.94 -57.18 0.68
C ASN A 269 30.88 -56.07 0.49
N LEU A 270 31.00 -54.91 1.15
CA LEU A 270 30.02 -53.80 1.07
C LEU A 270 30.57 -52.53 0.40
N SER A 271 31.84 -52.50 0.04
CA SER A 271 32.54 -51.26 -0.37
C SER A 271 32.11 -50.70 -1.73
N ALA A 272 31.54 -51.53 -2.63
CA ALA A 272 31.15 -51.12 -3.97
C ALA A 272 29.86 -50.26 -3.98
N LEU A 273 28.78 -50.75 -3.34
CA LEU A 273 27.50 -50.04 -3.29
C LEU A 273 27.60 -48.73 -2.48
N SER A 274 28.35 -48.75 -1.37
CA SER A 274 28.52 -47.57 -0.52
C SER A 274 29.24 -46.40 -1.21
N ALA A 275 30.06 -46.66 -2.25
CA ALA A 275 30.69 -45.60 -3.04
C ALA A 275 29.65 -44.86 -3.89
N GLN A 276 28.86 -45.60 -4.69
CA GLN A 276 27.86 -45.00 -5.59
C GLN A 276 26.75 -44.26 -4.83
N GLU A 277 26.33 -44.75 -3.65
CA GLU A 277 25.40 -44.01 -2.79
C GLU A 277 26.01 -42.73 -2.22
N LYS A 278 27.29 -42.77 -1.78
CA LYS A 278 28.00 -41.57 -1.30
C LYS A 278 28.16 -40.53 -2.39
N ASP A 279 28.51 -40.93 -3.61
CA ASP A 279 28.65 -40.01 -4.75
C ASP A 279 27.31 -39.38 -5.14
N HIS A 280 26.21 -40.13 -5.16
CA HIS A 280 24.87 -39.57 -5.39
C HIS A 280 24.41 -38.64 -4.27
N ILE A 281 24.75 -38.93 -3.00
CA ILE A 281 24.45 -38.07 -1.86
C ILE A 281 25.31 -36.79 -1.93
N HIS A 282 26.61 -36.90 -2.23
CA HIS A 282 27.49 -35.74 -2.39
C HIS A 282 27.02 -34.85 -3.55
N LYS A 283 26.65 -35.43 -4.70
CA LYS A 283 26.14 -34.68 -5.84
C LYS A 283 24.85 -33.93 -5.48
N ARG A 284 23.89 -34.57 -4.82
CA ARG A 284 22.66 -33.92 -4.32
C ARG A 284 22.94 -32.84 -3.27
N CYS A 285 23.92 -33.05 -2.39
CA CYS A 285 24.32 -32.04 -1.40
C CYS A 285 25.02 -30.84 -2.07
N GLN A 286 25.82 -31.07 -3.11
CA GLN A 286 26.43 -30.02 -3.91
C GLN A 286 25.36 -29.24 -4.70
N GLU A 287 24.46 -29.92 -5.40
CA GLU A 287 23.32 -29.32 -6.11
C GLU A 287 22.47 -28.46 -5.15
N ALA A 288 22.14 -28.97 -3.96
CA ALA A 288 21.39 -28.19 -2.95
C ALA A 288 22.16 -27.00 -2.36
N VAL A 289 23.50 -27.05 -2.30
CA VAL A 289 24.34 -25.91 -1.89
C VAL A 289 24.46 -24.89 -3.02
N GLU A 290 24.53 -25.32 -4.27
CA GLU A 290 24.54 -24.45 -5.46
C GLU A 290 23.19 -23.73 -5.61
N ASP A 291 22.06 -24.44 -5.48
CA ASP A 291 20.71 -23.86 -5.39
C ASP A 291 20.59 -22.85 -4.24
N GLY A 292 21.10 -23.20 -3.04
CA GLY A 292 21.13 -22.30 -1.89
C GLY A 292 21.95 -21.04 -2.15
N LEU A 293 23.09 -21.15 -2.84
CA LEU A 293 23.92 -20.02 -3.25
C LEU A 293 23.27 -19.15 -4.33
N VAL A 294 22.43 -19.72 -5.21
CA VAL A 294 21.60 -18.94 -6.15
C VAL A 294 20.51 -18.19 -5.38
N GLN A 295 19.77 -18.85 -4.49
CA GLN A 295 18.75 -18.23 -3.65
C GLN A 295 19.30 -17.09 -2.78
N VAL A 296 20.48 -17.27 -2.17
CA VAL A 296 21.16 -16.20 -1.41
C VAL A 296 21.54 -15.02 -2.31
N LYS A 297 22.02 -15.24 -3.54
CA LYS A 297 22.32 -14.16 -4.50
C LYS A 297 21.04 -13.43 -4.93
N ASP A 298 19.92 -14.13 -5.12
CA ASP A 298 18.66 -13.51 -5.50
C ASP A 298 17.99 -12.75 -4.35
N LEU A 299 18.08 -13.25 -3.12
CA LEU A 299 17.72 -12.50 -1.91
C LEU A 299 18.61 -11.26 -1.74
N GLN A 300 19.91 -11.35 -2.02
CA GLN A 300 20.83 -10.21 -1.98
C GLN A 300 20.47 -9.16 -3.05
N ARG A 301 20.07 -9.58 -4.26
CA ARG A 301 19.54 -8.71 -5.33
C ARG A 301 18.16 -8.13 -5.02
N GLN A 302 17.34 -8.80 -4.21
CA GLN A 302 16.08 -8.25 -3.70
C GLN A 302 16.36 -7.19 -2.62
N LEU A 303 17.26 -7.47 -1.66
CA LEU A 303 17.67 -6.51 -0.65
C LEU A 303 18.35 -5.27 -1.24
N GLN A 304 19.16 -5.40 -2.30
CA GLN A 304 19.73 -4.24 -3.00
C GLN A 304 18.67 -3.40 -3.71
N ARG A 305 17.63 -4.01 -4.28
CA ARG A 305 16.50 -3.26 -4.86
C ARG A 305 15.67 -2.57 -3.80
N LEU A 306 15.32 -3.26 -2.72
CA LEU A 306 14.58 -2.68 -1.59
C LEU A 306 15.35 -1.53 -0.92
N ARG A 307 16.70 -1.58 -0.88
CA ARG A 307 17.52 -0.44 -0.45
C ARG A 307 17.42 0.73 -1.41
N LYS A 308 17.60 0.52 -2.71
CA LYS A 308 17.44 1.60 -3.71
C LYS A 308 16.02 2.18 -3.73
N GLU A 309 15.00 1.35 -3.56
CA GLU A 309 13.60 1.77 -3.43
C GLU A 309 13.37 2.57 -2.14
N HIS A 310 14.13 2.31 -1.07
CA HIS A 310 14.10 3.10 0.17
C HIS A 310 14.89 4.41 0.05
N GLU A 311 16.07 4.39 -0.60
CA GLU A 311 16.88 5.56 -0.93
C GLU A 311 16.07 6.55 -1.79
N GLU A 312 15.43 6.06 -2.87
CA GLU A 312 14.52 6.87 -3.70
C GLU A 312 13.22 7.31 -2.97
N LEU A 313 12.90 6.76 -1.80
CA LEU A 313 11.78 7.23 -0.97
C LEU A 313 12.24 8.24 0.08
N GLU A 314 13.49 8.15 0.54
CA GLU A 314 14.14 9.15 1.37
C GLU A 314 14.36 10.44 0.57
N GLU A 315 14.94 10.36 -0.64
CA GLU A 315 15.07 11.49 -1.58
C GLU A 315 13.72 12.22 -1.80
N ARG A 316 12.64 11.47 -2.06
CA ARG A 316 11.29 12.04 -2.26
C ARG A 316 10.65 12.60 -0.99
N ASN A 317 11.02 12.10 0.19
CA ASN A 317 10.58 12.69 1.45
C ASN A 317 11.33 14.00 1.72
N GLU A 318 12.63 14.07 1.42
CA GLU A 318 13.42 15.32 1.51
C GLU A 318 12.90 16.39 0.53
N GLU A 319 12.57 16.01 -0.72
CA GLU A 319 11.88 16.89 -1.67
C GLU A 319 10.53 17.42 -1.11
N LEU A 320 9.73 16.55 -0.50
CA LEU A 320 8.44 16.93 0.08
C LEU A 320 8.59 17.80 1.33
N GLU A 321 9.58 17.56 2.18
CA GLU A 321 9.88 18.42 3.33
C GLU A 321 10.41 19.79 2.90
N ALA A 322 11.22 19.87 1.85
CA ALA A 322 11.64 21.13 1.24
C ALA A 322 10.45 21.93 0.69
N LEU A 323 9.58 21.30 -0.12
CA LEU A 323 8.37 21.92 -0.66
C LEU A 323 7.37 22.36 0.43
N LEU A 324 7.25 21.59 1.53
CA LEU A 324 6.48 22.00 2.70
C LEU A 324 7.10 23.20 3.42
N GLY A 325 8.43 23.25 3.51
CA GLY A 325 9.18 24.39 4.04
C GLY A 325 8.97 25.66 3.21
N GLU A 326 9.10 25.57 1.88
CA GLU A 326 8.83 26.66 0.94
C GLU A 326 7.38 27.17 1.06
N ALA A 327 6.39 26.26 1.01
CA ALA A 327 4.99 26.62 1.15
C ALA A 327 4.68 27.28 2.50
N GLN A 328 5.30 26.80 3.59
CA GLN A 328 5.15 27.41 4.91
C GLN A 328 5.82 28.80 4.97
N ASN A 329 6.95 29.01 4.27
CA ASN A 329 7.65 30.29 4.21
C ASN A 329 6.89 31.32 3.36
N ALA A 330 6.40 30.95 2.17
CA ALA A 330 5.52 31.79 1.37
C ALA A 330 4.26 32.22 2.16
N SER A 331 3.69 31.32 2.98
CA SER A 331 2.58 31.61 3.88
C SER A 331 2.96 32.52 5.07
N LYS A 332 4.22 32.53 5.53
CA LYS A 332 4.71 33.52 6.52
C LYS A 332 4.87 34.89 5.87
N GLU A 333 5.50 34.95 4.69
CA GLU A 333 5.70 36.20 3.94
C GLU A 333 4.37 36.86 3.55
N GLU A 334 3.38 36.08 3.14
CA GLU A 334 2.04 36.58 2.84
C GLU A 334 1.34 37.16 4.06
N ARG A 335 1.46 36.51 5.22
CA ARG A 335 0.96 37.06 6.48
C ARG A 335 1.69 38.35 6.85
N HIS A 336 3.02 38.42 6.73
CA HIS A 336 3.77 39.65 7.00
C HIS A 336 3.46 40.79 6.01
N ARG A 337 3.18 40.48 4.73
CA ARG A 337 2.65 41.44 3.76
C ARG A 337 1.31 42.02 4.24
N HIS A 338 0.35 41.16 4.60
CA HIS A 338 -0.97 41.59 5.08
C HIS A 338 -0.92 42.29 6.46
N GLU A 339 -0.01 41.89 7.36
CA GLU A 339 0.24 42.61 8.62
C GLU A 339 0.74 44.03 8.36
N GLY A 340 1.68 44.21 7.42
CA GLY A 340 2.17 45.51 6.97
C GLY A 340 1.07 46.38 6.34
N GLU A 341 0.20 45.79 5.52
CA GLU A 341 -0.98 46.46 4.96
C GLU A 341 -1.98 46.89 6.05
N LEU A 342 -2.29 46.00 6.98
CA LEU A 342 -3.19 46.27 8.11
C LEU A 342 -2.62 47.34 9.05
N GLU A 343 -1.30 47.36 9.30
CA GLU A 343 -0.66 48.47 10.00
C GLU A 343 -0.74 49.78 9.22
N GLY A 344 -0.47 49.77 7.91
CA GLY A 344 -0.62 50.95 7.05
C GLY A 344 -2.03 51.54 7.13
N LEU A 345 -3.07 50.69 7.10
CA LEU A 345 -4.46 51.09 7.28
C LEU A 345 -4.75 51.62 8.69
N ARG A 346 -4.24 50.98 9.75
CA ARG A 346 -4.39 51.47 11.15
C ARG A 346 -3.76 52.85 11.35
N ARG A 347 -2.55 53.07 10.82
CA ARG A 347 -1.88 54.39 10.83
C ARG A 347 -2.69 55.43 10.06
N ARG A 348 -3.32 55.06 8.95
CA ARG A 348 -4.19 55.96 8.16
C ARG A 348 -5.49 56.31 8.89
N ILE A 349 -6.11 55.36 9.59
CA ILE A 349 -7.31 55.58 10.40
C ILE A 349 -7.02 56.55 11.55
N THR A 350 -5.96 56.30 12.35
CA THR A 350 -5.59 57.16 13.49
C THR A 350 -5.26 58.61 13.07
N ASN A 351 -4.66 58.81 11.89
CA ASN A 351 -4.43 60.13 11.33
C ASN A 351 -5.75 60.85 10.96
N LEU A 352 -6.72 60.15 10.38
CA LEU A 352 -8.03 60.71 10.05
C LEU A 352 -8.85 61.04 11.31
N GLU A 353 -8.81 60.18 12.33
CA GLU A 353 -9.43 60.42 13.63
C GLU A 353 -8.87 61.66 14.32
N ALA A 354 -7.55 61.89 14.24
CA ALA A 354 -6.89 63.07 14.77
C ALA A 354 -7.34 64.37 14.05
N GLU A 355 -7.45 64.35 12.72
CA GLU A 355 -7.85 65.52 11.94
C GLU A 355 -9.35 65.86 12.15
N ILE A 356 -10.22 64.85 12.26
CA ILE A 356 -11.63 65.03 12.66
C ILE A 356 -11.74 65.63 14.07
N LYS A 357 -10.91 65.17 15.01
CA LYS A 357 -10.89 65.70 16.39
C LYS A 357 -10.46 67.17 16.43
N LYS A 358 -9.49 67.56 15.59
CA LYS A 358 -8.97 68.93 15.42
C LYS A 358 -10.00 69.87 14.79
N GLN A 359 -10.71 69.43 13.75
CA GLN A 359 -11.85 70.17 13.18
C GLN A 359 -12.94 70.41 14.26
N LYS A 360 -13.30 69.37 15.01
CA LYS A 360 -14.30 69.43 16.09
C LYS A 360 -13.89 70.30 17.29
N THR A 361 -12.60 70.60 17.47
CA THR A 361 -12.15 71.65 18.42
C THR A 361 -12.20 73.04 17.82
N GLN A 362 -11.98 73.18 16.50
CA GLN A 362 -11.99 74.48 15.81
C GLN A 362 -13.41 75.05 15.68
N GLU A 363 -14.42 74.21 15.43
CA GLU A 363 -15.84 74.60 15.45
C GLU A 363 -16.27 75.18 16.81
N LYS A 364 -15.80 74.59 17.92
CA LYS A 364 -16.20 74.98 19.29
C LYS A 364 -15.71 76.35 19.72
N MET A 365 -14.66 76.90 19.11
CA MET A 365 -14.15 78.23 19.48
C MET A 365 -14.96 79.39 18.87
N LEU A 366 -15.86 79.11 17.91
CA LEU A 366 -16.59 80.13 17.16
C LEU A 366 -17.96 80.52 17.75
N GLN A 367 -18.32 80.01 18.94
CA GLN A 367 -19.68 80.17 19.50
C GLN A 367 -19.82 81.09 20.73
N ASN A 368 -18.73 81.60 21.34
CA ASN A 368 -18.80 82.29 22.63
C ASN A 368 -18.26 83.74 22.61
N GLY A 369 -19.13 84.69 22.96
CA GLY A 369 -18.80 86.06 23.39
C GLY A 369 -18.98 87.17 22.34
N GLU A 370 -19.28 88.43 22.71
CA GLU A 370 -19.85 88.94 23.99
C GLU A 370 -20.46 90.36 23.78
N GLU A 371 -20.95 91.03 24.83
CA GLU A 371 -21.82 92.21 24.74
C GLU A 371 -21.14 93.59 24.55
N VAL A 372 -21.81 94.46 23.76
CA VAL A 372 -22.21 95.88 24.00
C VAL A 372 -21.26 96.73 24.91
N LYS A 373 -20.90 97.99 24.63
CA LYS A 373 -21.78 99.15 24.32
C LYS A 373 -21.08 100.31 23.58
N THR A 374 -21.89 101.13 22.90
CA THR A 374 -21.70 102.57 22.58
C THR A 374 -20.28 103.14 22.65
N THR A 375 -19.72 103.64 21.54
CA THR A 375 -20.09 104.97 21.05
C THR A 375 -20.35 104.98 19.53
N GLU A 376 -21.60 105.28 19.16
CA GLU A 376 -22.20 105.06 17.83
C GLU A 376 -21.53 105.79 16.65
N SER A 377 -20.75 106.83 16.90
CA SER A 377 -20.06 107.59 15.86
C SER A 377 -18.89 106.83 15.24
N TYR A 378 -18.04 106.20 16.06
CA TYR A 378 -16.90 105.42 15.57
C TYR A 378 -17.37 104.13 14.88
N LEU A 379 -18.39 103.49 15.47
CA LEU A 379 -19.05 102.31 14.90
C LEU A 379 -19.53 102.55 13.47
N LYS A 380 -20.05 103.73 13.10
CA LYS A 380 -20.57 103.94 11.74
C LYS A 380 -19.49 103.96 10.65
N LEU A 381 -18.26 104.36 10.97
CA LEU A 381 -17.12 104.24 10.06
C LEU A 381 -16.55 102.82 10.08
N HIS A 382 -16.40 102.23 11.28
CA HIS A 382 -15.83 100.90 11.44
C HIS A 382 -16.73 99.80 10.88
N LEU A 383 -18.06 99.93 10.94
CA LEU A 383 -19.03 99.03 10.30
C LEU A 383 -19.00 99.15 8.76
N ARG A 384 -18.63 100.30 8.20
CA ARG A 384 -18.44 100.41 6.75
C ARG A 384 -17.19 99.66 6.30
N ASN A 385 -16.06 99.88 6.99
CA ASN A 385 -14.81 99.22 6.66
C ASN A 385 -14.90 97.71 6.94
N SER A 386 -15.34 97.32 8.14
CA SER A 386 -15.58 95.92 8.50
C SER A 386 -16.65 95.26 7.62
N GLY A 387 -17.66 96.00 7.15
CA GLY A 387 -18.61 95.52 6.15
C GLY A 387 -17.95 95.24 4.80
N GLN A 388 -17.05 96.10 4.34
CA GLN A 388 -16.28 95.88 3.11
C GLN A 388 -15.23 94.75 3.26
N GLU A 389 -14.57 94.63 4.42
CA GLU A 389 -13.65 93.53 4.75
C GLU A 389 -14.40 92.19 4.85
N SER A 390 -15.58 92.17 5.48
CA SER A 390 -16.45 91.00 5.55
C SER A 390 -16.99 90.61 4.17
N LEU A 391 -17.37 91.56 3.32
CA LEU A 391 -17.75 91.29 1.93
C LEU A 391 -16.57 90.72 1.14
N ALA A 392 -15.38 91.29 1.25
CA ALA A 392 -14.18 90.77 0.59
C ALA A 392 -13.81 89.35 1.06
N MET A 393 -13.95 89.04 2.36
CA MET A 393 -13.79 87.67 2.88
C MET A 393 -14.86 86.70 2.37
N LEU A 394 -16.11 87.15 2.21
CA LEU A 394 -17.18 86.33 1.64
C LEU A 394 -17.00 86.13 0.13
N GLU A 395 -16.52 87.12 -0.60
CA GLU A 395 -16.15 87.02 -2.02
C GLU A 395 -14.96 86.07 -2.22
N ALA A 396 -13.92 86.16 -1.38
CA ALA A 396 -12.78 85.25 -1.38
C ALA A 396 -13.21 83.80 -1.11
N ARG A 397 -13.99 83.56 -0.05
CA ARG A 397 -14.58 82.24 0.25
C ARG A 397 -15.48 81.73 -0.88
N LEU A 398 -16.22 82.61 -1.55
CA LEU A 398 -17.05 82.25 -2.70
C LEU A 398 -16.21 81.91 -3.93
N THR A 399 -15.02 82.49 -4.11
CA THR A 399 -14.06 82.04 -5.14
C THR A 399 -13.41 80.72 -4.78
N GLU A 400 -12.96 80.53 -3.52
CA GLU A 400 -12.46 79.25 -3.03
C GLU A 400 -13.50 78.14 -3.22
N GLU A 401 -14.76 78.37 -2.84
CA GLU A 401 -15.84 77.38 -2.99
C GLU A 401 -16.14 77.07 -4.46
N LYS A 402 -16.07 78.07 -5.36
CA LYS A 402 -16.20 77.84 -6.81
C LYS A 402 -15.06 76.98 -7.35
N ASP A 403 -13.83 77.17 -6.86
CA ASP A 403 -12.68 76.41 -7.32
C ASP A 403 -12.63 75.00 -6.72
N TRP A 404 -13.05 74.82 -5.46
CA TRP A 404 -13.34 73.50 -4.87
C TRP A 404 -14.42 72.74 -5.64
N ARG A 405 -15.49 73.41 -6.07
CA ARG A 405 -16.54 72.78 -6.90
C ARG A 405 -16.01 72.33 -8.26
N LYS A 406 -15.16 73.14 -8.93
CA LYS A 406 -14.48 72.74 -10.18
C LYS A 406 -13.56 71.53 -9.96
N GLN A 407 -12.79 71.51 -8.86
CA GLN A 407 -11.90 70.40 -8.56
C GLN A 407 -12.71 69.11 -8.32
N LEU A 408 -13.80 69.18 -7.55
CA LEU A 408 -14.72 68.05 -7.33
C LEU A 408 -15.37 67.56 -8.63
N GLU A 409 -15.67 68.44 -9.58
CA GLU A 409 -16.21 68.09 -10.91
C GLU A 409 -15.16 67.39 -11.79
N LEU A 410 -13.89 67.82 -11.72
CA LEU A 410 -12.76 67.14 -12.36
C LEU A 410 -12.47 65.78 -11.72
N ASP A 411 -12.45 65.69 -10.38
CA ASP A 411 -12.21 64.45 -9.64
C ASP A 411 -13.33 63.42 -9.88
N LEU A 412 -14.58 63.87 -9.91
CA LEU A 412 -15.74 63.05 -10.30
C LEU A 412 -15.61 62.53 -11.73
N SER A 413 -15.19 63.38 -12.66
CA SER A 413 -14.97 63.00 -14.06
C SER A 413 -13.82 61.99 -14.21
N ALA A 414 -12.74 62.16 -13.45
CA ALA A 414 -11.62 61.23 -13.40
C ALA A 414 -12.03 59.87 -12.81
N ALA A 415 -12.81 59.87 -11.73
CA ALA A 415 -13.34 58.65 -11.11
C ALA A 415 -14.30 57.89 -12.06
N GLN A 416 -15.16 58.61 -12.80
CA GLN A 416 -16.02 58.02 -13.83
C GLN A 416 -15.20 57.40 -14.98
N ALA A 417 -14.12 58.07 -15.41
CA ALA A 417 -13.21 57.55 -16.43
C ALA A 417 -12.41 56.32 -15.96
N ALA A 418 -11.98 56.28 -14.70
CA ALA A 418 -11.34 55.13 -14.08
C ALA A 418 -12.30 53.93 -14.00
N LEU A 419 -13.50 54.13 -13.45
CA LEU A 419 -14.55 53.10 -13.37
C LEU A 419 -14.95 52.54 -14.75
N LYS A 420 -14.88 53.36 -15.81
CA LYS A 420 -15.10 52.88 -17.18
C LYS A 420 -13.97 51.94 -17.63
N LYS A 421 -12.70 52.31 -17.41
CA LYS A 421 -11.55 51.45 -17.73
C LYS A 421 -11.56 50.13 -16.95
N GLU A 422 -11.92 50.17 -15.67
CA GLU A 422 -12.07 48.95 -14.85
C GLU A 422 -13.14 48.02 -15.40
N LYS A 423 -14.30 48.55 -15.84
CA LYS A 423 -15.34 47.76 -16.50
C LYS A 423 -14.88 47.15 -17.82
N GLU A 424 -14.10 47.90 -18.61
CA GLU A 424 -13.53 47.41 -19.87
C GLU A 424 -12.50 46.29 -19.61
N ALA A 425 -11.63 46.44 -18.60
CA ALA A 425 -10.66 45.43 -18.18
C ALA A 425 -11.33 44.16 -17.60
N LEU A 426 -12.35 44.31 -16.74
CA LEU A 426 -13.15 43.19 -16.24
C LEU A 426 -13.81 42.42 -17.39
N GLN A 427 -14.36 43.12 -18.39
CA GLN A 427 -14.97 42.49 -19.56
C GLN A 427 -13.93 41.78 -20.47
N ILE A 428 -12.64 42.17 -20.44
CA ILE A 428 -11.56 41.42 -21.10
C ILE A 428 -11.29 40.13 -20.31
N SER A 429 -11.07 40.25 -18.99
CA SER A 429 -10.85 39.11 -18.10
C SER A 429 -12.01 38.08 -18.13
N GLU A 430 -13.26 38.52 -18.25
CA GLU A 430 -14.42 37.64 -18.44
C GLU A 430 -14.36 36.84 -19.75
N ARG A 431 -13.91 37.46 -20.86
CA ARG A 431 -13.72 36.77 -22.15
C ARG A 431 -12.61 35.74 -22.05
N GLU A 432 -11.49 36.08 -21.42
CA GLU A 432 -10.35 35.19 -21.20
C GLU A 432 -10.73 34.01 -20.30
N ARG A 433 -11.41 34.27 -19.17
CA ARG A 433 -11.93 33.24 -18.26
C ARG A 433 -12.94 32.32 -18.97
N ASN A 434 -13.72 32.83 -19.92
CA ASN A 434 -14.63 32.00 -20.73
C ASN A 434 -13.87 31.20 -21.80
N LYS A 435 -12.82 31.76 -22.44
CA LYS A 435 -11.92 31.02 -23.35
C LYS A 435 -11.24 29.86 -22.62
N LEU A 436 -10.61 30.12 -21.48
CA LEU A 436 -9.93 29.12 -20.65
C LEU A 436 -10.90 28.03 -20.15
N ARG A 437 -12.17 28.36 -19.90
CA ARG A 437 -13.21 27.37 -19.59
C ARG A 437 -13.50 26.44 -20.78
N LEU A 438 -13.59 26.97 -22.00
CA LEU A 438 -13.80 26.15 -23.20
C LEU A 438 -12.59 25.25 -23.49
N GLU A 439 -11.38 25.79 -23.29
CA GLU A 439 -10.10 25.08 -23.43
C GLU A 439 -9.99 23.94 -22.40
N ASN A 440 -10.30 24.22 -21.13
CA ASN A 440 -10.36 23.20 -20.07
C ASN A 440 -11.42 22.12 -20.33
N ASN A 441 -12.58 22.48 -20.90
CA ASN A 441 -13.59 21.51 -21.33
C ASN A 441 -13.09 20.60 -22.48
N SER A 442 -12.34 21.14 -23.46
CA SER A 442 -11.73 20.33 -24.53
C SER A 442 -10.74 19.32 -23.96
N LEU A 443 -9.80 19.80 -23.13
CA LEU A 443 -8.82 18.96 -22.44
C LEU A 443 -9.47 17.92 -21.53
N HIS A 444 -10.64 18.22 -20.94
CA HIS A 444 -11.42 17.26 -20.17
C HIS A 444 -11.99 16.15 -21.06
N ILE A 445 -12.57 16.49 -22.23
CA ILE A 445 -13.07 15.52 -23.22
C ILE A 445 -11.93 14.65 -23.77
N GLU A 446 -10.79 15.26 -24.10
CA GLU A 446 -9.57 14.56 -24.54
C GLU A 446 -9.04 13.62 -23.44
N CYS A 447 -9.06 14.04 -22.17
CA CYS A 447 -8.72 13.20 -21.03
C CYS A 447 -9.72 12.03 -20.83
N GLN A 448 -11.02 12.23 -21.06
CA GLN A 448 -12.01 11.15 -21.08
C GLN A 448 -11.75 10.15 -22.21
N GLN A 449 -11.43 10.62 -23.42
CA GLN A 449 -11.05 9.76 -24.55
C GLN A 449 -9.74 9.00 -24.26
N GLY A 450 -8.75 9.64 -23.65
CA GLY A 450 -7.54 8.97 -23.17
C GLY A 450 -7.87 7.84 -22.18
N LYS A 451 -8.81 8.07 -21.25
CA LYS A 451 -9.27 7.03 -20.30
C LYS A 451 -10.00 5.87 -20.99
N THR A 452 -10.80 6.10 -22.04
CA THR A 452 -11.45 5.01 -22.78
C THR A 452 -10.44 4.22 -23.64
N LEU A 453 -9.45 4.89 -24.23
CA LEU A 453 -8.35 4.24 -24.94
C LEU A 453 -7.44 3.43 -24.00
N ILE A 454 -7.20 3.90 -22.77
CA ILE A 454 -6.47 3.11 -21.76
C ILE A 454 -7.29 1.87 -21.35
N LYS A 455 -8.61 1.99 -21.14
CA LYS A 455 -9.49 0.85 -20.87
C LYS A 455 -9.49 -0.20 -21.99
N SER A 456 -9.52 0.21 -23.25
CA SER A 456 -9.45 -0.75 -24.38
C SER A 456 -8.06 -1.35 -24.53
N LEU A 457 -6.98 -0.58 -24.30
CA LEU A 457 -5.61 -1.10 -24.33
C LEU A 457 -5.33 -2.11 -23.21
N THR A 458 -5.89 -1.93 -22.01
CA THR A 458 -5.76 -2.92 -20.94
C THR A 458 -6.59 -4.18 -21.22
N GLN A 459 -7.79 -4.05 -21.80
CA GLN A 459 -8.55 -5.21 -22.29
C GLN A 459 -7.75 -6.01 -23.34
N VAL A 460 -7.23 -5.35 -24.39
CA VAL A 460 -6.44 -6.02 -25.44
C VAL A 460 -5.16 -6.66 -24.87
N LYS A 461 -4.54 -6.08 -23.83
CA LYS A 461 -3.42 -6.71 -23.12
C LYS A 461 -3.82 -8.01 -22.39
N VAL A 462 -5.01 -8.04 -21.76
CA VAL A 462 -5.54 -9.25 -21.10
C VAL A 462 -5.95 -10.31 -22.11
N GLU A 463 -6.58 -9.93 -23.22
CA GLU A 463 -6.90 -10.83 -24.32
C GLU A 463 -5.61 -11.42 -24.95
N LYS A 464 -4.56 -10.60 -25.10
CA LYS A 464 -3.24 -11.07 -25.55
C LYS A 464 -2.65 -12.11 -24.60
N THR A 465 -2.59 -11.85 -23.29
CA THR A 465 -1.97 -12.81 -22.35
C THR A 465 -2.76 -14.12 -22.26
N LEU A 466 -4.09 -14.07 -22.38
CA LEU A 466 -4.93 -15.26 -22.49
C LEU A 466 -4.60 -16.07 -23.76
N LEU A 467 -4.37 -15.42 -24.90
CA LEU A 467 -3.97 -16.07 -26.15
C LEU A 467 -2.55 -16.65 -26.06
N GLU A 468 -1.60 -15.94 -25.46
CA GLU A 468 -0.23 -16.43 -25.19
C GLU A 468 -0.25 -17.68 -24.28
N GLU A 469 -1.12 -17.71 -23.26
CA GLU A 469 -1.31 -18.89 -22.42
C GLU A 469 -1.94 -20.05 -23.21
N LYS A 470 -2.90 -19.77 -24.11
CA LYS A 470 -3.52 -20.79 -24.98
C LYS A 470 -2.55 -21.37 -26.00
N VAL A 471 -1.67 -20.56 -26.60
CA VAL A 471 -0.55 -21.05 -27.42
C VAL A 471 0.35 -21.95 -26.58
N SER A 472 0.76 -21.49 -25.40
CA SER A 472 1.58 -22.27 -24.46
C SER A 472 0.91 -23.59 -24.01
N GLN A 473 -0.42 -23.64 -23.93
CA GLN A 473 -1.19 -24.87 -23.67
C GLN A 473 -1.17 -25.83 -24.88
N MET A 474 -1.31 -25.30 -26.11
CA MET A 474 -1.27 -26.08 -27.34
C MET A 474 0.13 -26.63 -27.64
N GLU A 475 1.19 -25.85 -27.44
CA GLU A 475 2.58 -26.30 -27.58
C GLU A 475 2.90 -27.46 -26.63
N ARG A 476 2.51 -27.33 -25.35
CA ARG A 476 2.64 -28.43 -24.37
C ARG A 476 1.78 -29.64 -24.71
N ALA A 477 0.70 -29.52 -25.50
CA ALA A 477 -0.06 -30.65 -26.00
C ALA A 477 0.65 -31.30 -27.21
N TYR A 478 1.15 -30.48 -28.14
CA TYR A 478 1.91 -30.94 -29.30
C TYR A 478 3.16 -31.72 -28.89
N SER A 479 3.98 -31.19 -27.98
CA SER A 479 5.20 -31.88 -27.52
C SER A 479 4.91 -33.19 -26.78
N ARG A 480 3.74 -33.32 -26.11
CA ARG A 480 3.29 -34.59 -25.53
C ARG A 480 2.91 -35.60 -26.61
N LEU A 481 2.08 -35.21 -27.58
CA LEU A 481 1.73 -36.07 -28.72
C LEU A 481 2.95 -36.47 -29.57
N GLN A 482 3.94 -35.59 -29.69
CA GLN A 482 5.22 -35.88 -30.35
C GLN A 482 6.05 -36.90 -29.56
N GLY A 483 6.08 -36.79 -28.23
CA GLY A 483 6.69 -37.78 -27.33
C GLY A 483 5.99 -39.14 -27.38
N GLU A 484 4.66 -39.15 -27.30
CA GLU A 484 3.84 -40.37 -27.44
C GLU A 484 4.05 -41.06 -28.80
N LEU A 485 4.11 -40.28 -29.89
CA LEU A 485 4.44 -40.78 -31.22
C LEU A 485 5.87 -41.34 -31.32
N GLN A 486 6.83 -40.78 -30.58
CA GLN A 486 8.19 -41.32 -30.53
C GLN A 486 8.24 -42.62 -29.72
N CYS A 487 7.67 -42.65 -28.51
CA CYS A 487 7.54 -43.87 -27.72
C CYS A 487 6.82 -45.00 -28.48
N TYR A 488 5.85 -44.68 -29.34
CA TYR A 488 5.20 -45.65 -30.22
C TYR A 488 6.15 -46.24 -31.28
N LYS A 489 7.01 -45.42 -31.90
CA LYS A 489 8.05 -45.91 -32.82
C LYS A 489 9.06 -46.78 -32.09
N ASP A 490 9.55 -46.32 -30.94
CA ASP A 490 10.56 -47.03 -30.15
C ASP A 490 10.00 -48.38 -29.64
N SER A 491 8.73 -48.40 -29.23
CA SER A 491 8.00 -49.62 -28.88
C SER A 491 7.80 -50.55 -30.08
N LYS A 492 7.51 -50.02 -31.27
CA LYS A 492 7.41 -50.83 -32.50
C LYS A 492 8.76 -51.42 -32.91
N GLN A 493 9.83 -50.63 -32.85
CA GLN A 493 11.19 -51.07 -33.17
C GLN A 493 11.65 -52.16 -32.19
N THR A 494 11.51 -51.94 -30.87
CA THR A 494 11.85 -52.97 -29.87
C THR A 494 10.97 -54.22 -29.99
N GLN A 495 9.72 -54.12 -30.45
CA GLN A 495 8.91 -55.30 -30.79
C GLN A 495 9.39 -56.02 -32.06
N GLU A 496 10.03 -55.33 -32.99
CA GLU A 496 10.63 -55.91 -34.20
C GLU A 496 11.98 -56.59 -33.85
N GLU A 497 12.84 -55.91 -33.08
CA GLU A 497 14.06 -56.48 -32.49
C GLU A 497 13.75 -57.70 -31.60
N MET A 498 12.67 -57.70 -30.81
CA MET A 498 12.25 -58.87 -30.03
C MET A 498 11.84 -60.05 -30.92
N LYS A 499 11.24 -59.83 -32.10
CA LYS A 499 10.91 -60.92 -33.04
C LYS A 499 12.18 -61.52 -33.64
N GLU A 500 13.15 -60.68 -34.01
CA GLU A 500 14.45 -61.13 -34.54
C GLU A 500 15.29 -61.87 -33.48
N ASN A 501 15.26 -61.40 -32.23
CA ASN A 501 15.88 -62.10 -31.10
C ASN A 501 15.18 -63.43 -30.78
N MET A 502 13.83 -63.48 -30.80
CA MET A 502 13.09 -64.73 -30.64
C MET A 502 13.45 -65.76 -31.74
N LEU A 503 13.59 -65.31 -32.99
CA LEU A 503 14.03 -66.18 -34.09
C LEU A 503 15.47 -66.70 -33.88
N HIS A 504 16.40 -65.86 -33.41
CA HIS A 504 17.75 -66.29 -33.04
C HIS A 504 17.73 -67.29 -31.86
N VAL A 505 16.93 -67.04 -30.83
CA VAL A 505 16.79 -67.95 -29.67
C VAL A 505 16.22 -69.30 -30.12
N SER A 506 15.21 -69.33 -31.01
CA SER A 506 14.72 -70.59 -31.58
C SER A 506 15.79 -71.33 -32.40
N GLN A 507 16.59 -70.63 -33.20
CA GLN A 507 17.69 -71.23 -33.95
C GLN A 507 18.80 -71.79 -33.04
N LEU A 508 19.14 -71.07 -31.96
CA LEU A 508 20.11 -71.52 -30.96
C LEU A 508 19.57 -72.69 -30.12
N GLN A 509 18.27 -72.70 -29.79
CA GLN A 509 17.62 -73.84 -29.13
C GLN A 509 17.66 -75.07 -30.03
N GLU A 510 17.31 -74.96 -31.31
CA GLU A 510 17.44 -76.07 -32.27
C GLU A 510 18.88 -76.59 -32.38
N GLN A 511 19.90 -75.73 -32.26
CA GLN A 511 21.30 -76.16 -32.22
C GLN A 511 21.65 -76.85 -30.89
N ALA A 512 21.19 -76.32 -29.76
CA ALA A 512 21.39 -76.92 -28.44
C ALA A 512 20.69 -78.28 -28.31
N ASP A 513 19.49 -78.44 -28.86
CA ASP A 513 18.74 -79.71 -28.86
C ASP A 513 19.45 -80.77 -29.72
N ARG A 514 19.97 -80.39 -30.90
CA ARG A 514 20.80 -81.27 -31.75
C ARG A 514 22.07 -81.71 -31.02
N LEU A 515 22.82 -80.76 -30.44
CA LEU A 515 24.04 -81.06 -29.68
C LEU A 515 23.75 -81.90 -28.43
N THR A 516 22.61 -81.70 -27.78
CA THR A 516 22.18 -82.51 -26.62
C THR A 516 21.80 -83.93 -27.04
N ALA A 517 21.12 -84.10 -28.18
CA ALA A 517 20.85 -85.41 -28.76
C ALA A 517 22.17 -86.14 -29.12
N GLU A 518 23.09 -85.46 -29.81
CA GLU A 518 24.43 -85.98 -30.13
C GLU A 518 25.19 -86.38 -28.86
N LEU A 519 25.28 -85.51 -27.85
CA LEU A 519 25.92 -85.81 -26.56
C LEU A 519 25.26 -87.01 -25.85
N SER A 520 23.94 -87.12 -25.88
CA SER A 520 23.24 -88.28 -25.29
C SER A 520 23.55 -89.59 -26.02
N SER A 521 23.72 -89.54 -27.35
CA SER A 521 24.12 -90.70 -28.16
C SER A 521 25.58 -91.11 -27.90
N LEU A 522 26.48 -90.14 -27.72
CA LEU A 522 27.88 -90.36 -27.35
C LEU A 522 28.00 -90.85 -25.90
N GLN A 523 27.18 -90.37 -24.97
CA GLN A 523 27.18 -90.79 -23.57
C GLN A 523 26.61 -92.19 -23.38
N THR A 524 25.56 -92.57 -24.13
CA THR A 524 25.06 -93.94 -24.15
C THR A 524 26.09 -94.90 -24.76
N ALA A 525 26.71 -94.55 -25.89
CA ALA A 525 27.81 -95.33 -26.46
C ALA A 525 29.02 -95.45 -25.51
N HIS A 526 29.42 -94.37 -24.83
CA HIS A 526 30.47 -94.43 -23.80
C HIS A 526 30.06 -95.36 -22.65
N ASN A 527 28.82 -95.31 -22.16
CA ASN A 527 28.39 -96.17 -21.07
C ASN A 527 28.45 -97.65 -21.47
N SER A 528 27.94 -98.02 -22.65
CA SER A 528 28.09 -99.38 -23.20
C SER A 528 29.56 -99.83 -23.26
N LEU A 529 30.45 -99.00 -23.83
CA LEU A 529 31.88 -99.30 -23.87
C LEU A 529 32.53 -99.38 -22.47
N ARG A 530 32.04 -98.63 -21.48
CA ARG A 530 32.52 -98.72 -20.10
C ARG A 530 32.09 -100.03 -19.46
N ASP A 531 30.86 -100.46 -19.69
CA ASP A 531 30.29 -101.67 -19.10
C ASP A 531 30.88 -102.94 -19.75
N GLU A 532 31.14 -102.90 -21.07
CA GLU A 532 31.96 -103.90 -21.78
C GLU A 532 33.38 -103.98 -21.19
N MET A 533 34.07 -102.84 -21.06
CA MET A 533 35.41 -102.79 -20.43
C MET A 533 35.41 -103.19 -18.95
N ALA A 534 34.29 -103.02 -18.23
CA ALA A 534 34.13 -103.49 -16.86
C ALA A 534 33.92 -105.00 -16.81
N SER A 535 33.13 -105.57 -17.74
CA SER A 535 32.98 -107.02 -17.91
C SER A 535 34.32 -107.70 -18.22
N GLU A 536 35.09 -107.17 -19.17
CA GLU A 536 36.44 -107.66 -19.50
C GLU A 536 37.40 -107.56 -18.31
N ARG A 537 37.33 -106.46 -17.52
CA ARG A 537 38.10 -106.31 -16.28
C ARG A 537 37.69 -107.31 -15.20
N MET A 538 36.41 -107.63 -15.06
CA MET A 538 35.94 -108.64 -14.12
C MET A 538 36.38 -110.05 -14.55
N GLN A 539 36.27 -110.39 -15.84
CA GLN A 539 36.75 -111.67 -16.38
C GLN A 539 38.26 -111.84 -16.20
N THR A 540 39.05 -110.81 -16.55
CA THR A 540 40.51 -110.84 -16.37
C THR A 540 40.92 -110.87 -14.89
N ALA A 541 40.23 -110.15 -14.00
CA ALA A 541 40.46 -110.23 -12.55
C ALA A 541 40.10 -111.61 -11.98
N GLU A 542 39.02 -112.26 -12.45
CA GLU A 542 38.64 -113.60 -12.01
C GLU A 542 39.64 -114.66 -12.48
N LEU A 543 40.13 -114.56 -13.72
CA LEU A 543 41.23 -115.38 -14.23
C LEU A 543 42.52 -115.17 -13.43
N GLN A 544 42.85 -113.91 -13.09
CA GLN A 544 44.01 -113.59 -12.24
C GLN A 544 43.84 -114.12 -10.80
N ALA A 545 42.63 -114.07 -10.23
CA ALA A 545 42.34 -114.64 -8.92
C ALA A 545 42.54 -116.17 -8.92
N ARG A 546 41.99 -116.88 -9.92
CA ARG A 546 42.17 -118.33 -10.12
C ARG A 546 43.66 -118.70 -10.27
N LEU A 547 44.43 -117.93 -11.04
CA LEU A 547 45.89 -118.07 -11.15
C LEU A 547 46.59 -117.86 -9.81
N SER A 548 46.24 -116.80 -9.07
CA SER A 548 46.86 -116.49 -7.78
C SER A 548 46.58 -117.55 -6.70
N SER A 549 45.39 -118.14 -6.69
CA SER A 549 45.04 -119.27 -5.81
C SER A 549 45.92 -120.48 -6.10
N SER A 550 46.07 -120.85 -7.38
CA SER A 550 46.93 -121.96 -7.80
C SER A 550 48.41 -121.73 -7.46
N VAL A 551 48.90 -120.48 -7.58
CA VAL A 551 50.26 -120.10 -7.15
C VAL A 551 50.42 -120.18 -5.63
N GLN A 552 49.42 -119.74 -4.85
CA GLN A 552 49.46 -119.86 -3.38
C GLN A 552 49.42 -121.32 -2.91
N GLU A 553 48.63 -122.19 -3.55
CA GLU A 553 48.62 -123.64 -3.29
C GLU A 553 50.00 -124.27 -3.56
N LYS A 554 50.65 -123.89 -4.67
CA LYS A 554 52.01 -124.35 -5.01
C LYS A 554 53.06 -123.86 -4.00
N LEU A 555 53.05 -122.58 -3.65
CA LEU A 555 53.96 -122.01 -2.63
C LEU A 555 53.71 -122.62 -1.24
N ALA A 556 52.47 -122.97 -0.91
CA ALA A 556 52.13 -123.66 0.34
C ALA A 556 52.56 -125.14 0.36
N ALA A 557 52.85 -125.75 -0.80
CA ALA A 557 53.51 -127.05 -0.91
C ALA A 557 55.03 -126.91 -0.82
N GLU A 558 55.63 -125.98 -1.57
CA GLU A 558 57.08 -125.71 -1.55
C GLU A 558 57.57 -125.28 -0.16
N GLY A 559 56.82 -124.40 0.50
CA GLY A 559 57.09 -124.00 1.89
C GLY A 559 56.83 -125.10 2.93
N LYS A 560 56.32 -126.29 2.57
CA LYS A 560 56.35 -127.48 3.44
C LYS A 560 57.61 -128.31 3.20
N GLN A 561 58.12 -128.31 1.97
CA GLN A 561 59.37 -128.99 1.59
C GLN A 561 60.59 -128.32 2.22
N GLU A 562 60.73 -126.98 2.13
CA GLU A 562 61.86 -126.25 2.74
C GLU A 562 61.97 -126.45 4.26
N ARG A 563 60.83 -126.57 4.97
CA ARG A 563 60.82 -126.79 6.41
C ARG A 563 61.42 -128.13 6.82
N LEU A 564 61.17 -129.19 6.04
CA LEU A 564 61.79 -130.51 6.23
C LEU A 564 63.29 -130.46 5.94
N GLU A 565 63.71 -129.68 4.93
CA GLU A 565 65.11 -129.55 4.53
C GLU A 565 65.95 -128.74 5.55
N LEU A 566 65.39 -127.67 6.12
CA LEU A 566 66.00 -126.92 7.22
C LEU A 566 66.15 -127.75 8.51
N GLU A 567 65.20 -128.65 8.78
CA GLU A 567 65.26 -129.54 9.94
C GLU A 567 66.42 -130.55 9.83
N ILE A 568 66.72 -131.04 8.62
CA ILE A 568 67.91 -131.84 8.32
C ILE A 568 69.19 -131.01 8.55
N GLN A 569 69.27 -129.78 8.02
CA GLN A 569 70.46 -128.92 8.18
C GLN A 569 70.75 -128.56 9.65
N ARG A 570 69.71 -128.43 10.48
CA ARG A 570 69.85 -128.07 11.90
C ARG A 570 70.59 -129.14 12.70
N LEU A 571 70.33 -130.42 12.40
CA LEU A 571 70.99 -131.56 13.07
C LEU A 571 72.49 -131.64 12.76
N VAL A 572 72.91 -131.25 11.55
CA VAL A 572 74.33 -131.21 11.17
C VAL A 572 75.10 -130.13 11.95
N LYS A 573 74.55 -128.91 12.03
CA LYS A 573 75.24 -127.77 12.64
C LYS A 573 75.50 -127.89 14.14
N GLN A 574 74.70 -128.68 14.88
CA GLN A 574 74.91 -128.84 16.33
C GLN A 574 76.13 -129.74 16.66
N LEU A 575 76.55 -130.65 15.76
CA LEU A 575 77.72 -131.50 15.99
C LEU A 575 79.05 -130.77 15.81
N GLN A 576 79.11 -129.73 14.96
CA GLN A 576 80.35 -128.98 14.72
C GLN A 576 80.67 -127.97 15.84
N TRP A 577 79.66 -127.50 16.58
CA TRP A 577 79.83 -126.38 17.53
C TRP A 577 80.61 -126.73 18.81
N HIS A 578 80.83 -128.01 19.11
CA HIS A 578 81.49 -128.44 20.35
C HIS A 578 83.04 -128.51 20.29
N GLN A 579 83.68 -128.19 19.16
CA GLN A 579 85.13 -128.34 18.99
C GLN A 579 85.92 -127.05 18.66
N ASP A 580 85.26 -125.91 18.40
CA ASP A 580 85.87 -124.58 18.20
C ASP A 580 85.21 -123.57 19.17
N GLN A 581 85.56 -123.41 20.46
CA GLN A 581 86.82 -123.53 21.18
C GLN A 581 87.96 -122.62 20.68
N LEU A 582 88.38 -121.72 21.58
CA LEU A 582 89.70 -121.08 21.63
C LEU A 582 90.14 -120.22 20.42
N SER A 583 89.24 -119.54 19.70
CA SER A 583 89.62 -118.30 19.00
C SER A 583 88.52 -117.23 18.86
N THR A 584 89.02 -115.99 18.85
CA THR A 584 88.48 -114.66 18.49
C THR A 584 87.45 -114.61 17.34
N THR A 585 86.48 -113.68 17.25
CA THR A 585 86.14 -112.49 18.09
C THR A 585 84.71 -111.97 17.83
N LYS A 586 84.22 -111.18 18.79
CA LYS A 586 83.17 -110.13 18.74
C LYS A 586 82.71 -109.65 17.35
N GLU A 587 81.41 -109.44 17.15
CA GLU A 587 80.73 -108.13 17.33
C GLU A 587 79.20 -108.26 17.36
N VAL A 588 78.49 -107.30 17.97
CA VAL A 588 77.12 -107.48 18.50
C VAL A 588 76.27 -106.19 18.48
N LEU A 589 75.06 -106.31 17.90
CA LEU A 589 73.85 -105.44 18.02
C LEU A 589 73.91 -103.94 17.63
N GLY A 590 72.93 -103.52 16.80
CA GLY A 590 72.43 -102.14 16.79
C GLY A 590 71.79 -101.64 15.48
N SER A 591 70.49 -101.87 15.25
CA SER A 591 69.77 -101.25 14.10
C SER A 591 68.23 -101.23 14.19
N SER A 592 67.65 -100.04 14.44
CA SER A 592 66.48 -99.43 13.78
C SER A 592 66.22 -98.08 14.47
N GLN A 593 66.30 -96.86 13.90
CA GLN A 593 65.86 -96.30 12.60
C GLN A 593 64.35 -96.36 12.37
N LYS A 594 63.65 -95.33 11.84
CA LYS A 594 63.87 -93.86 11.58
C LYS A 594 62.47 -93.28 11.15
N PRO A 595 62.26 -92.06 10.56
CA PRO A 595 63.02 -90.78 10.49
C PRO A 595 62.33 -89.66 11.35
N GLU A 596 62.94 -88.54 11.79
CA GLU A 596 63.47 -87.30 11.11
C GLU A 596 62.38 -86.37 10.52
N LEU A 597 62.43 -85.02 10.62
CA LEU A 597 63.49 -83.97 10.68
C LEU A 597 63.05 -82.80 11.65
N HIS A 598 63.71 -81.66 12.00
CA HIS A 598 65.08 -81.06 11.90
C HIS A 598 65.26 -79.77 12.78
N ILE A 599 66.51 -79.41 13.16
CA ILE A 599 67.21 -78.07 13.21
C ILE A 599 66.57 -76.86 13.97
N ALA A 600 67.17 -76.14 14.97
CA ALA A 600 68.44 -76.14 15.79
C ALA A 600 68.27 -75.26 17.12
N HIS A 601 69.19 -74.68 17.95
CA HIS A 601 70.67 -74.45 18.02
C HIS A 601 71.24 -74.14 19.48
N PHE A 602 72.26 -73.27 19.70
CA PHE A 602 73.18 -73.14 20.92
C PHE A 602 73.56 -71.65 21.32
N GLU A 603 74.39 -71.18 22.32
CA GLU A 603 75.25 -71.65 23.48
C GLU A 603 75.57 -70.47 24.55
N PRO A 604 76.25 -70.68 25.72
CA PRO A 604 76.34 -69.84 27.00
C PRO A 604 77.75 -69.77 27.79
N ARG A 605 77.87 -69.60 29.18
CA ARG A 605 78.94 -70.10 30.23
C ARG A 605 79.31 -69.24 31.55
N VAL A 606 80.20 -69.68 32.53
CA VAL A 606 80.37 -69.21 34.00
C VAL A 606 81.68 -69.66 34.84
N SER A 607 82.17 -69.01 35.99
CA SER A 607 82.91 -69.57 37.25
C SER A 607 83.70 -68.59 38.29
N PRO A 608 83.94 -68.86 39.65
CA PRO A 608 84.73 -68.08 40.71
C PRO A 608 85.65 -68.84 41.82
N VAL A 609 86.26 -68.22 42.91
CA VAL A 609 86.73 -68.74 44.33
C VAL A 609 87.85 -67.92 45.19
N GLU A 610 88.34 -68.33 46.43
CA GLU A 610 89.13 -67.62 47.57
C GLU A 610 90.48 -68.31 48.15
N ASN A 611 91.20 -68.13 49.33
CA ASN A 611 91.12 -67.51 50.74
C ASN A 611 92.49 -67.14 51.56
N ARG A 612 92.74 -67.40 52.91
CA ARG A 612 93.68 -66.60 53.89
C ARG A 612 94.39 -67.27 55.18
N ARG A 613 95.30 -66.53 55.96
CA ARG A 613 95.80 -66.58 57.45
C ARG A 613 97.14 -67.34 57.93
N GLU A 614 97.86 -67.21 59.10
CA GLU A 614 98.31 -66.15 60.14
C GLU A 614 99.31 -66.63 61.34
N GLU A 615 99.70 -65.79 62.39
CA GLU A 615 100.45 -66.00 63.75
C GLU A 615 102.05 -65.95 63.94
N CYS A 616 102.87 -65.92 65.08
CA CYS A 616 102.87 -66.12 66.61
C CYS A 616 104.08 -65.42 67.46
N VAL A 617 104.51 -65.79 68.75
CA VAL A 617 105.33 -64.98 69.80
C VAL A 617 106.34 -65.71 70.83
N ALA A 618 107.27 -64.97 71.53
CA ALA A 618 108.05 -65.29 72.79
C ALA A 618 108.79 -64.02 73.42
N GLN A 619 109.49 -63.88 74.61
CA GLN A 619 109.49 -64.36 76.04
C GLN A 619 110.48 -63.50 76.97
N GLU A 620 110.71 -63.75 78.31
CA GLU A 620 111.18 -62.78 79.36
C GLU A 620 112.33 -63.20 80.38
N LEU A 621 113.43 -62.44 80.55
CA LEU A 621 114.31 -62.49 81.77
C LEU A 621 115.36 -61.35 81.93
N SER A 622 115.44 -60.38 81.00
CA SER A 622 116.24 -59.14 81.13
C SER A 622 115.70 -58.19 82.24
N ASP A 623 114.70 -58.66 82.96
CA ASP A 623 113.58 -57.89 83.48
C ASP A 623 113.86 -57.04 84.71
N LEU A 624 114.89 -57.36 85.50
CA LEU A 624 115.21 -56.63 86.73
C LEU A 624 116.19 -55.47 86.49
N GLN A 625 117.15 -55.64 85.58
CA GLN A 625 117.98 -54.53 85.12
C GLN A 625 117.16 -53.62 84.20
N ASN A 626 116.35 -54.22 83.32
CA ASN A 626 115.29 -53.51 82.61
C ASN A 626 114.29 -52.82 83.55
N LYS A 627 114.09 -53.22 84.82
CA LYS A 627 113.13 -52.52 85.71
C LYS A 627 113.65 -51.16 86.19
N LEU A 628 114.94 -51.03 86.51
CA LEU A 628 115.50 -49.73 86.92
C LEU A 628 115.70 -48.80 85.71
N GLU A 629 116.10 -49.34 84.56
CA GLU A 629 116.12 -48.56 83.32
C GLU A 629 114.69 -48.25 82.84
N LYS A 630 113.72 -49.16 83.00
CA LYS A 630 112.29 -48.86 82.83
C LYS A 630 111.83 -47.76 83.78
N GLU A 631 112.18 -47.72 85.07
CA GLU A 631 111.73 -46.62 85.94
C GLU A 631 112.27 -45.26 85.51
N ARG A 632 113.53 -45.19 85.04
CA ARG A 632 114.10 -43.95 84.48
C ARG A 632 113.49 -43.57 83.13
N GLN A 633 113.35 -44.55 82.26
CA GLN A 633 112.70 -44.44 80.96
C GLN A 633 111.23 -43.99 81.14
N GLN A 634 110.48 -44.61 82.05
CA GLN A 634 109.11 -44.29 82.45
C GLN A 634 109.01 -42.89 83.07
N GLY A 635 109.99 -42.43 83.86
CA GLY A 635 110.03 -41.04 84.31
C GLY A 635 110.15 -40.03 83.17
N LEU A 636 110.91 -40.39 82.12
CA LEU A 636 111.13 -39.57 80.93
C LEU A 636 109.93 -39.66 79.96
N GLU A 637 109.37 -40.85 79.77
CA GLU A 637 108.14 -41.14 79.03
C GLU A 637 106.93 -40.48 79.70
N HIS A 638 106.84 -40.48 81.03
CA HIS A 638 105.79 -39.79 81.78
C HIS A 638 105.92 -38.28 81.67
N LYS A 639 107.15 -37.73 81.68
CA LYS A 639 107.38 -36.32 81.34
C LYS A 639 106.92 -36.01 79.91
N MET A 640 107.31 -36.83 78.93
CA MET A 640 106.89 -36.64 77.54
C MET A 640 105.39 -36.86 77.33
N ALA A 641 104.74 -37.73 78.11
CA ALA A 641 103.30 -37.95 78.07
C ALA A 641 102.53 -36.77 78.70
N LEU A 642 103.03 -36.17 79.78
CA LEU A 642 102.50 -34.93 80.33
C LEU A 642 102.70 -33.76 79.36
N GLU A 643 103.86 -33.67 78.70
CA GLU A 643 104.14 -32.65 77.69
C GLU A 643 103.28 -32.86 76.43
N ALA A 644 103.01 -34.11 76.04
CA ALA A 644 102.05 -34.47 74.99
C ALA A 644 100.61 -34.11 75.40
N GLN A 645 100.17 -34.42 76.63
CA GLN A 645 98.85 -34.02 77.14
C GLN A 645 98.68 -32.50 77.19
N VAL A 646 99.72 -31.74 77.56
CA VAL A 646 99.69 -30.27 77.52
C VAL A 646 99.58 -29.76 76.08
N ASN A 647 100.29 -30.37 75.14
CA ASN A 647 100.21 -30.01 73.72
C ASN A 647 98.85 -30.39 73.10
N GLU A 648 98.30 -31.55 73.44
CA GLU A 648 96.97 -32.02 73.05
C GLU A 648 95.87 -31.12 73.63
N ALA A 649 95.95 -30.78 74.93
CA ALA A 649 95.05 -29.82 75.56
C ALA A 649 95.14 -28.43 74.91
N GLN A 650 96.34 -27.94 74.57
CA GLN A 650 96.49 -26.69 73.83
C GLN A 650 95.93 -26.77 72.40
N ALA A 651 96.10 -27.89 71.70
CA ALA A 651 95.52 -28.10 70.37
C ALA A 651 93.98 -28.16 70.44
N HIS A 652 93.44 -28.85 71.46
CA HIS A 652 92.02 -28.92 71.74
C HIS A 652 91.43 -27.54 72.06
N ILE A 653 92.07 -26.74 72.93
CA ILE A 653 91.68 -25.35 73.22
C ILE A 653 91.69 -24.50 71.93
N LYS A 654 92.76 -24.57 71.13
CA LYS A 654 92.85 -23.83 69.84
C LYS A 654 91.77 -24.26 68.84
N SER A 655 91.42 -25.55 68.81
CA SER A 655 90.32 -26.05 67.97
C SER A 655 88.96 -25.58 68.48
N GLN A 656 88.72 -25.61 69.80
CA GLN A 656 87.50 -25.08 70.40
C GLN A 656 87.36 -23.57 70.16
N ASP A 657 88.43 -22.79 70.29
CA ASP A 657 88.44 -21.35 69.93
C ASP A 657 88.08 -21.11 68.46
N SER A 658 88.53 -21.98 67.54
CA SER A 658 88.19 -21.87 66.11
C SER A 658 86.70 -22.19 65.86
N VAL A 659 86.16 -23.22 66.52
CA VAL A 659 84.73 -23.59 66.44
C VAL A 659 83.86 -22.52 67.08
N LEU A 660 84.27 -21.94 68.21
CA LEU A 660 83.56 -20.83 68.86
C LEU A 660 83.52 -19.60 67.95
N LYS A 661 84.64 -19.24 67.30
CA LYS A 661 84.68 -18.15 66.32
C LYS A 661 83.72 -18.42 65.15
N GLN A 662 83.76 -19.62 64.57
CA GLN A 662 82.81 -20.01 63.52
C GLN A 662 81.35 -19.88 64.00
N LYS A 663 81.02 -20.38 65.19
CA LYS A 663 79.66 -20.27 65.76
C LYS A 663 79.23 -18.83 66.03
N THR A 664 80.15 -17.93 66.40
CA THR A 664 79.83 -16.49 66.51
C THR A 664 79.57 -15.83 65.16
N GLU A 665 80.21 -16.29 64.07
CA GLU A 665 79.95 -15.74 62.72
C GLU A 665 78.65 -16.30 62.13
N GLU A 666 78.39 -17.60 62.28
CA GLU A 666 77.09 -18.21 61.95
C GLU A 666 75.94 -17.50 62.69
N ALA A 667 76.11 -17.16 63.97
CA ALA A 667 75.12 -16.42 64.75
C ALA A 667 74.88 -14.98 64.22
N LYS A 668 75.91 -14.29 63.71
CA LYS A 668 75.74 -12.99 63.04
C LYS A 668 74.99 -13.15 61.72
N GLN A 669 75.35 -14.15 60.91
CA GLN A 669 74.71 -14.44 59.63
C GLN A 669 73.22 -14.72 59.83
N MET A 670 72.88 -15.65 60.73
CA MET A 670 71.49 -15.95 61.10
C MET A 670 70.71 -14.73 61.58
N LYS A 671 71.36 -13.78 62.30
CA LYS A 671 70.73 -12.51 62.71
C LYS A 671 70.45 -11.59 61.52
N GLN A 672 71.36 -11.50 60.55
CA GLN A 672 71.14 -10.71 59.32
C GLN A 672 70.08 -11.34 58.41
N ASP A 673 70.02 -12.67 58.33
CA ASP A 673 69.00 -13.39 57.57
C ASP A 673 67.62 -13.23 58.21
N LEU A 674 67.53 -13.28 59.54
CA LEU A 674 66.30 -12.96 60.29
C LEU A 674 65.83 -11.53 60.01
N GLN A 675 66.71 -10.53 60.01
CA GLN A 675 66.35 -9.13 59.69
C GLN A 675 65.91 -8.96 58.23
N ARG A 676 66.51 -9.68 57.28
CA ARG A 676 66.07 -9.70 55.88
C ARG A 676 64.69 -10.34 55.73
N ALA A 677 64.45 -11.48 56.39
CA ALA A 677 63.14 -12.13 56.41
C ALA A 677 62.05 -11.23 57.03
N GLN A 678 62.32 -10.61 58.18
CA GLN A 678 61.41 -9.65 58.83
C GLN A 678 61.07 -8.46 57.90
N SER A 679 62.05 -7.96 57.15
CA SER A 679 61.84 -6.86 56.18
C SER A 679 60.93 -7.30 55.03
N LEU A 680 61.13 -8.50 54.49
CA LEU A 680 60.28 -9.08 53.43
C LEU A 680 58.85 -9.34 53.91
N PHE A 681 58.66 -9.93 55.10
CA PHE A 681 57.33 -10.09 55.70
C PHE A 681 56.64 -8.74 55.90
N THR A 682 57.38 -7.70 56.32
CA THR A 682 56.83 -6.34 56.47
C THR A 682 56.42 -5.71 55.13
N SER A 683 57.04 -6.08 54.00
CA SER A 683 56.61 -5.65 52.66
C SER A 683 55.36 -6.41 52.21
N ALA A 684 55.40 -7.75 52.30
CA ALA A 684 54.28 -8.61 51.94
C ALA A 684 53.01 -8.30 52.75
N GLU A 685 53.14 -7.92 54.03
CA GLU A 685 52.03 -7.42 54.83
C GLU A 685 51.45 -6.10 54.32
N LYS A 686 52.26 -5.18 53.79
CA LYS A 686 51.79 -3.91 53.22
C LYS A 686 51.08 -4.14 51.90
N GLU A 687 51.66 -4.95 51.02
CA GLU A 687 51.05 -5.35 49.74
C GLU A 687 49.72 -6.09 49.95
N LEU A 688 49.66 -7.01 50.93
CA LEU A 688 48.43 -7.70 51.30
C LEU A 688 47.37 -6.76 51.92
N ARG A 689 47.77 -5.67 52.60
CA ARG A 689 46.83 -4.65 53.07
C ARG A 689 46.30 -3.81 51.90
N TYR A 690 47.18 -3.38 50.99
CA TYR A 690 46.81 -2.62 49.79
C TYR A 690 45.84 -3.39 48.88
N GLU A 691 46.12 -4.66 48.55
CA GLU A 691 45.20 -5.46 47.73
C GLU A 691 43.89 -5.79 48.48
N LYS A 692 43.89 -5.88 49.81
CA LYS A 692 42.63 -5.98 50.59
C LYS A 692 41.80 -4.70 50.52
N GLU A 693 42.44 -3.53 50.61
CA GLU A 693 41.79 -2.22 50.53
C GLU A 693 41.19 -1.99 49.13
N LYS A 694 41.99 -2.20 48.09
CA LYS A 694 41.56 -2.23 46.68
C LYS A 694 40.43 -3.23 46.43
N ASN A 695 40.43 -4.39 47.08
CA ASN A 695 39.33 -5.36 46.98
C ASN A 695 38.04 -4.89 47.70
N LEU A 696 38.15 -4.08 48.76
CA LEU A 696 37.02 -3.42 49.40
C LEU A 696 36.46 -2.29 48.51
N ASP A 697 37.32 -1.53 47.82
CA ASP A 697 36.89 -0.49 46.87
C ASP A 697 36.20 -1.08 45.65
N LEU A 698 36.74 -2.15 45.06
CA LEU A 698 36.05 -2.90 43.99
C LEU A 698 34.68 -3.45 44.45
N LYS A 699 34.55 -3.86 45.72
CA LYS A 699 33.24 -4.24 46.31
C LYS A 699 32.31 -3.03 46.45
N ARG A 700 32.79 -1.88 46.91
CA ARG A 700 32.01 -0.62 46.98
C ARG A 700 31.48 -0.25 45.59
N HIS A 701 32.35 -0.22 44.57
CA HIS A 701 31.94 0.07 43.18
C HIS A 701 30.92 -0.94 42.64
N ASN A 702 31.11 -2.25 42.86
CA ASN A 702 30.11 -3.25 42.44
C ASN A 702 28.75 -3.03 43.13
N THR A 703 28.72 -2.72 44.43
CA THR A 703 27.46 -2.42 45.14
C THR A 703 26.77 -1.14 44.69
N LEU A 704 27.51 -0.16 44.16
CA LEU A 704 26.94 1.03 43.54
C LEU A 704 26.39 0.70 42.14
N LEU A 705 27.14 -0.08 41.35
CA LEU A 705 26.70 -0.53 40.03
C LEU A 705 25.41 -1.38 40.09
N ASP A 706 25.29 -2.27 41.09
CA ASP A 706 24.04 -3.02 41.32
C ASP A 706 22.88 -2.11 41.78
N GLN A 707 23.16 -1.02 42.51
CA GLN A 707 22.13 -0.02 42.85
C GLN A 707 21.65 0.76 41.63
N GLU A 708 22.54 1.26 40.77
CA GLU A 708 22.15 1.94 39.52
C GLU A 708 21.41 1.00 38.58
N LYS A 709 21.86 -0.25 38.44
CA LYS A 709 21.17 -1.31 37.69
C LYS A 709 19.76 -1.57 38.22
N LEU A 710 19.54 -1.52 39.54
CA LEU A 710 18.21 -1.64 40.13
C LEU A 710 17.33 -0.41 39.89
N LYS A 711 17.87 0.82 39.94
CA LYS A 711 17.15 2.05 39.56
C LYS A 711 16.70 2.02 38.10
N LEU A 712 17.63 1.78 37.18
CA LEU A 712 17.35 1.65 35.75
C LEU A 712 16.32 0.54 35.47
N SER A 713 16.40 -0.58 36.19
CA SER A 713 15.40 -1.67 36.10
C SER A 713 14.00 -1.27 36.61
N ALA A 714 13.90 -0.28 37.50
CA ALA A 714 12.63 0.28 37.96
C ALA A 714 12.10 1.35 36.98
N GLU A 715 12.98 2.21 36.46
CA GLU A 715 12.66 3.23 35.46
C GLU A 715 12.16 2.61 34.15
N VAL A 716 12.84 1.57 33.64
CA VAL A 716 12.38 0.82 32.44
C VAL A 716 10.99 0.23 32.67
N LYS A 717 10.70 -0.33 33.86
CA LYS A 717 9.35 -0.82 34.20
C LYS A 717 8.32 0.32 34.29
N GLN A 718 8.72 1.50 34.76
CA GLN A 718 7.85 2.68 34.81
C GLN A 718 7.56 3.22 33.40
N VAL A 719 8.55 3.25 32.50
CA VAL A 719 8.37 3.62 31.09
C VAL A 719 7.51 2.60 30.36
N GLN A 720 7.74 1.30 30.56
CA GLN A 720 6.97 0.25 29.90
C GLN A 720 5.51 0.17 30.38
N THR A 721 5.24 0.46 31.65
CA THR A 721 3.86 0.60 32.14
C THR A 721 3.17 1.87 31.64
N LYS A 722 3.90 2.99 31.49
CA LYS A 722 3.39 4.19 30.80
C LYS A 722 3.10 3.92 29.32
N LEU A 723 3.94 3.16 28.62
CA LEU A 723 3.76 2.79 27.22
C LEU A 723 2.45 2.01 27.03
N VAL A 724 2.24 0.94 27.79
CA VAL A 724 1.00 0.13 27.75
C VAL A 724 -0.26 0.99 28.05
N GLN A 725 -0.16 1.96 28.96
CA GLN A 725 -1.25 2.90 29.22
C GLN A 725 -1.53 3.87 28.05
N MET A 726 -0.53 4.22 27.24
CA MET A 726 -0.73 5.02 26.03
C MET A 726 -1.25 4.16 24.88
N GLU A 727 -0.76 2.94 24.70
CA GLU A 727 -1.31 1.96 23.73
C GLU A 727 -2.80 1.68 23.98
N GLN A 728 -3.20 1.54 25.26
CA GLN A 728 -4.61 1.41 25.66
C GLN A 728 -5.45 2.66 25.36
N LYS A 729 -4.88 3.86 25.45
CA LYS A 729 -5.57 5.11 25.07
C LYS A 729 -5.71 5.25 23.55
N VAL A 730 -4.65 4.96 22.80
CA VAL A 730 -4.65 5.03 21.33
C VAL A 730 -5.62 4.01 20.74
N THR A 731 -5.66 2.78 21.26
CA THR A 731 -6.65 1.77 20.83
C THR A 731 -8.08 2.14 21.23
N GLY A 732 -8.30 2.76 22.40
CA GLY A 732 -9.60 3.33 22.77
C GLY A 732 -10.05 4.47 21.83
N GLN A 733 -9.15 5.40 21.52
CA GLN A 733 -9.41 6.50 20.59
C GLN A 733 -9.67 6.00 19.16
N ALA A 734 -8.96 4.96 18.71
CA ALA A 734 -9.22 4.32 17.42
C ALA A 734 -10.64 3.74 17.36
N ALA A 735 -11.09 3.05 18.41
CA ALA A 735 -12.45 2.53 18.50
C ALA A 735 -13.53 3.64 18.54
N GLU A 736 -13.26 4.77 19.20
CA GLU A 736 -14.14 5.94 19.13
C GLU A 736 -14.19 6.55 17.73
N CYS A 737 -13.06 6.68 17.04
CA CYS A 737 -12.99 7.15 15.66
C CYS A 737 -13.75 6.22 14.70
N GLU A 738 -13.62 4.90 14.83
CA GLU A 738 -14.40 3.92 14.07
C GLU A 738 -15.91 4.08 14.34
N HIS A 739 -16.32 4.24 15.61
CA HIS A 739 -17.72 4.45 15.96
C HIS A 739 -18.28 5.76 15.37
N GLN A 740 -17.52 6.85 15.45
CA GLN A 740 -17.88 8.13 14.82
C GLN A 740 -18.00 7.98 13.29
N GLN A 741 -17.07 7.28 12.64
CA GLN A 741 -17.12 7.08 11.19
C GLN A 741 -18.26 6.15 10.75
N GLN A 742 -18.62 5.14 11.55
CA GLN A 742 -19.85 4.35 11.33
C GLN A 742 -21.10 5.23 11.45
N LYS A 743 -21.14 6.16 12.41
CA LYS A 743 -22.26 7.09 12.60
C LYS A 743 -22.39 8.12 11.47
N ILE A 744 -21.26 8.61 10.94
CA ILE A 744 -21.24 9.44 9.72
C ILE A 744 -21.87 8.68 8.55
N ARG A 745 -21.45 7.44 8.28
CA ARG A 745 -22.02 6.59 7.21
C ARG A 745 -23.53 6.34 7.36
N GLN A 746 -24.03 6.25 8.60
CA GLN A 746 -25.48 6.15 8.85
C GLN A 746 -26.21 7.45 8.48
N LEU A 747 -25.69 8.61 8.89
CA LEU A 747 -26.26 9.92 8.56
C LEU A 747 -26.20 10.22 7.06
N GLU A 748 -25.13 9.81 6.36
CA GLU A 748 -25.01 9.89 4.90
C GLU A 748 -26.10 9.07 4.19
N LEU A 749 -26.40 7.85 4.68
CA LEU A 749 -27.48 7.01 4.15
C LEU A 749 -28.88 7.60 4.42
N GLU A 750 -29.09 8.23 5.58
CA GLU A 750 -30.34 8.94 5.89
C GLU A 750 -30.52 10.19 5.04
N LEU A 751 -29.47 10.98 4.85
CA LEU A 751 -29.46 12.13 3.92
C LEU A 751 -29.75 11.67 2.48
N ALA A 752 -29.09 10.62 2.00
CA ALA A 752 -29.34 10.05 0.68
C ALA A 752 -30.80 9.62 0.51
N ARG A 753 -31.38 8.89 1.48
CA ARG A 753 -32.80 8.51 1.49
C ARG A 753 -33.74 9.72 1.49
N SER A 754 -33.44 10.74 2.31
CA SER A 754 -34.24 11.97 2.36
C SER A 754 -34.23 12.73 1.03
N SER A 755 -33.07 12.77 0.35
CA SER A 755 -32.93 13.39 -0.98
C SER A 755 -33.69 12.62 -2.06
N ALA A 756 -33.64 11.28 -2.04
CA ALA A 756 -34.41 10.44 -2.96
C ALA A 756 -35.93 10.63 -2.77
N ASN A 757 -36.39 10.67 -1.52
CA ASN A 757 -37.80 10.95 -1.20
C ASN A 757 -38.22 12.36 -1.63
N ARG A 758 -37.34 13.37 -1.50
CA ARG A 758 -37.58 14.74 -1.97
C ARG A 758 -37.65 14.82 -3.51
N ASN A 759 -36.83 14.04 -4.20
CA ASN A 759 -36.86 13.97 -5.67
C ASN A 759 -38.11 13.23 -6.17
N ALA A 760 -38.51 12.14 -5.51
CA ALA A 760 -39.75 11.43 -5.82
C ALA A 760 -41.00 12.31 -5.59
N THR A 761 -41.07 13.03 -4.47
CA THR A 761 -42.19 13.94 -4.18
C THR A 761 -42.25 15.15 -5.10
N THR A 762 -41.11 15.70 -5.52
CA THR A 762 -41.09 16.79 -6.52
C THR A 762 -41.43 16.31 -7.93
N SER A 763 -41.04 15.09 -8.32
CA SER A 763 -41.51 14.46 -9.57
C SER A 763 -43.03 14.31 -9.57
N LEU A 764 -43.60 13.66 -8.54
CA LEU A 764 -45.05 13.45 -8.40
C LEU A 764 -45.83 14.77 -8.34
N GLN A 765 -45.24 15.83 -7.79
CA GLN A 765 -45.82 17.17 -7.81
C GLN A 765 -45.81 17.79 -9.22
N GLY A 766 -44.75 17.57 -10.00
CA GLY A 766 -44.67 17.95 -11.42
C GLY A 766 -45.68 17.19 -12.28
N ASP A 767 -45.78 15.88 -12.10
CA ASP A 767 -46.78 15.02 -12.78
C ASP A 767 -48.20 15.49 -12.46
N LEU A 768 -48.50 15.76 -11.19
CA LEU A 768 -49.80 16.31 -10.76
C LEU A 768 -50.08 17.71 -11.36
N GLN A 769 -49.07 18.54 -11.55
CA GLN A 769 -49.22 19.83 -12.26
C GLN A 769 -49.47 19.63 -13.76
N ALA A 770 -48.80 18.66 -14.39
CA ALA A 770 -49.02 18.31 -15.79
C ALA A 770 -50.43 17.77 -16.04
N GLU A 771 -50.94 16.86 -15.21
CA GLU A 771 -52.33 16.38 -15.33
C GLU A 771 -53.35 17.49 -15.09
N ARG A 772 -53.12 18.41 -14.15
CA ARG A 772 -53.96 19.60 -13.96
C ARG A 772 -53.98 20.49 -15.21
N ALA A 773 -52.83 20.69 -15.87
CA ALA A 773 -52.76 21.44 -17.12
C ALA A 773 -53.51 20.74 -18.28
N ARG A 774 -53.40 19.40 -18.38
CA ARG A 774 -54.16 18.61 -19.35
C ARG A 774 -55.66 18.66 -19.10
N LEU A 775 -56.11 18.59 -17.84
CA LEU A 775 -57.51 18.73 -17.46
C LEU A 775 -58.07 20.09 -17.92
N ILE A 776 -57.36 21.19 -17.62
CA ILE A 776 -57.75 22.55 -18.03
C ILE A 776 -57.79 22.68 -19.57
N ALA A 777 -56.89 22.01 -20.29
CA ALA A 777 -56.93 21.97 -21.75
C ALA A 777 -58.13 21.16 -22.30
N ALA A 778 -58.47 20.04 -21.66
CA ALA A 778 -59.64 19.24 -22.00
C ALA A 778 -60.95 20.00 -21.73
N ASP A 779 -61.08 20.66 -20.59
CA ASP A 779 -62.26 21.49 -20.25
C ASP A 779 -62.45 22.63 -21.25
N LYS A 780 -61.37 23.32 -21.65
CA LYS A 780 -61.41 24.31 -22.74
C LYS A 780 -61.90 23.69 -24.04
N LYS A 781 -61.41 22.50 -24.41
CA LYS A 781 -61.85 21.79 -25.62
C LYS A 781 -63.32 21.37 -25.56
N VAL A 782 -63.82 20.96 -24.39
CA VAL A 782 -65.25 20.67 -24.17
C VAL A 782 -66.09 21.93 -24.34
N LEU A 783 -65.65 23.09 -23.82
CA LEU A 783 -66.35 24.36 -24.01
C LEU A 783 -66.37 24.81 -25.49
N GLU A 784 -65.26 24.67 -26.22
CA GLU A 784 -65.21 24.91 -27.67
C GLU A 784 -66.20 24.01 -28.42
N LEU A 785 -66.21 22.71 -28.14
CA LEU A 785 -67.10 21.75 -28.78
C LEU A 785 -68.58 22.01 -28.44
N GLN A 786 -68.88 22.44 -27.21
CA GLN A 786 -70.23 22.89 -26.83
C GLN A 786 -70.65 24.17 -27.57
N GLN A 787 -69.74 25.10 -27.83
CA GLN A 787 -70.01 26.31 -28.61
C GLN A 787 -70.25 25.97 -30.09
N GLN A 788 -69.41 25.10 -30.67
CA GLN A 788 -69.59 24.59 -32.04
C GLN A 788 -70.93 23.86 -32.19
N LEU A 789 -71.28 22.96 -31.25
CA LEU A 789 -72.57 22.26 -31.24
C LEU A 789 -73.75 23.24 -31.20
N LYS A 790 -73.70 24.28 -30.36
CA LYS A 790 -74.75 25.32 -30.30
C LYS A 790 -74.86 26.10 -31.62
N SER A 791 -73.74 26.37 -32.29
CA SER A 791 -73.72 27.03 -33.61
C SER A 791 -74.36 26.14 -34.69
N VAL A 792 -74.00 24.86 -34.77
CA VAL A 792 -74.57 23.90 -35.72
C VAL A 792 -76.07 23.67 -35.44
N GLN A 793 -76.49 23.58 -34.17
CA GLN A 793 -77.91 23.50 -33.79
C GLN A 793 -78.71 24.77 -34.15
N HIS A 794 -78.07 25.94 -34.21
CA HIS A 794 -78.74 27.16 -34.68
C HIS A 794 -78.84 27.17 -36.21
N GLN A 795 -77.76 26.82 -36.92
CA GLN A 795 -77.76 26.66 -38.38
C GLN A 795 -78.81 25.66 -38.84
N LEU A 796 -78.91 24.49 -38.19
CA LEU A 796 -79.92 23.48 -38.49
C LEU A 796 -81.35 24.05 -38.39
N ARG A 797 -81.69 24.76 -37.30
CA ARG A 797 -83.01 25.42 -37.16
C ARG A 797 -83.29 26.48 -38.22
N VAL A 798 -82.26 27.17 -38.70
CA VAL A 798 -82.39 28.14 -39.80
C VAL A 798 -82.66 27.43 -41.12
N GLU A 799 -82.00 26.31 -41.41
CA GLU A 799 -82.28 25.50 -42.61
C GLU A 799 -83.62 24.74 -42.52
N GLU A 800 -84.03 24.26 -41.35
CA GLU A 800 -85.37 23.71 -41.11
C GLU A 800 -86.46 24.74 -41.41
N ALA A 801 -86.28 26.00 -40.99
CA ALA A 801 -87.19 27.09 -41.31
C ALA A 801 -87.18 27.45 -42.81
N ARG A 802 -86.00 27.51 -43.45
CA ARG A 802 -85.85 27.75 -44.89
C ARG A 802 -86.51 26.64 -45.73
N ALA A 803 -86.35 25.38 -45.33
CA ALA A 803 -87.00 24.25 -45.95
C ALA A 803 -88.52 24.29 -45.76
N GLY A 804 -89.00 24.68 -44.56
CA GLY A 804 -90.42 24.91 -44.30
C GLY A 804 -91.04 25.97 -45.22
N GLU A 805 -90.37 27.11 -45.38
CA GLU A 805 -90.78 28.19 -46.28
C GLU A 805 -90.72 27.78 -47.76
N THR A 806 -89.66 27.08 -48.19
CA THR A 806 -89.56 26.56 -49.56
C THR A 806 -90.70 25.60 -49.86
N ASN A 807 -91.00 24.67 -48.95
CA ASN A 807 -92.15 23.77 -49.06
C ASN A 807 -93.50 24.52 -49.07
N ARG A 808 -93.61 25.69 -48.44
CA ARG A 808 -94.82 26.54 -48.52
C ARG A 808 -94.95 27.17 -49.90
N LEU A 809 -93.91 27.86 -50.36
CA LEU A 809 -93.87 28.50 -51.68
C LEU A 809 -94.09 27.50 -52.83
N GLU A 810 -93.59 26.27 -52.70
CA GLU A 810 -93.89 25.21 -53.67
C GLU A 810 -95.37 24.78 -53.69
N ARG A 811 -96.07 24.81 -52.56
CA ARG A 811 -97.52 24.53 -52.53
C ARG A 811 -98.29 25.68 -53.14
N GLU A 812 -98.01 26.91 -52.70
CA GLU A 812 -98.61 28.13 -53.27
C GLU A 812 -98.39 28.20 -54.79
N SER A 813 -97.20 27.82 -55.29
CA SER A 813 -96.89 27.73 -56.73
C SER A 813 -97.62 26.59 -57.46
N ARG A 814 -97.94 25.48 -56.78
CA ARG A 814 -98.77 24.38 -57.33
C ARG A 814 -100.23 24.81 -57.40
N ASP A 815 -100.77 25.33 -56.30
CA ASP A 815 -102.14 25.82 -56.21
C ASP A 815 -102.42 26.93 -57.24
N LEU A 816 -101.46 27.86 -57.44
CA LEU A 816 -101.52 28.86 -58.51
C LEU A 816 -101.42 28.27 -59.92
N SER A 817 -100.66 27.19 -60.11
CA SER A 817 -100.55 26.50 -61.41
C SER A 817 -101.85 25.78 -61.76
N ASP A 818 -102.46 25.10 -60.79
CA ASP A 818 -103.75 24.42 -60.96
C ASP A 818 -104.88 25.43 -61.17
N ALA A 819 -104.87 26.58 -60.47
CA ALA A 819 -105.78 27.69 -60.74
C ALA A 819 -105.61 28.28 -62.15
N LEU A 820 -104.36 28.42 -62.65
CA LEU A 820 -104.10 28.85 -64.03
C LEU A 820 -104.54 27.81 -65.07
N LEU A 821 -104.45 26.51 -64.76
CA LEU A 821 -105.00 25.44 -65.63
C LEU A 821 -106.53 25.48 -65.65
N ALA A 822 -107.18 25.66 -64.50
CA ALA A 822 -108.64 25.81 -64.41
C ALA A 822 -109.15 27.05 -65.17
N LEU A 823 -108.48 28.20 -65.03
CA LEU A 823 -108.81 29.42 -65.78
C LEU A 823 -108.62 29.25 -67.30
N ARG A 824 -107.61 28.49 -67.74
CA ARG A 824 -107.43 28.15 -69.16
C ARG A 824 -108.52 27.21 -69.68
N ALA A 825 -108.96 26.25 -68.88
CA ALA A 825 -110.09 25.38 -69.23
C ALA A 825 -111.38 26.20 -69.38
N GLN A 826 -111.72 27.04 -68.38
CA GLN A 826 -112.86 27.95 -68.46
C GLN A 826 -112.78 28.87 -69.70
N GLN A 827 -111.61 29.43 -70.01
CA GLN A 827 -111.42 30.26 -71.21
C GLN A 827 -111.70 29.49 -72.51
N GLN A 828 -111.36 28.20 -72.57
CA GLN A 828 -111.68 27.34 -73.73
C GLN A 828 -113.18 27.03 -73.80
N GLU A 829 -113.84 26.73 -72.68
CA GLU A 829 -115.29 26.54 -72.61
C GLU A 829 -116.07 27.80 -73.01
N GLU A 830 -115.66 28.98 -72.54
CA GLU A 830 -116.20 30.27 -72.95
C GLU A 830 -116.00 30.54 -74.46
N HIS A 831 -114.86 30.16 -75.03
CA HIS A 831 -114.61 30.30 -76.47
C HIS A 831 -115.42 29.31 -77.32
N ILE A 832 -115.66 28.08 -76.84
CA ILE A 832 -116.54 27.10 -77.50
C ILE A 832 -118.00 27.58 -77.44
N THR A 833 -118.46 28.04 -76.28
CA THR A 833 -119.83 28.55 -76.11
C THR A 833 -120.08 29.83 -76.90
N ARG A 834 -119.11 30.77 -76.97
CA ARG A 834 -119.17 31.91 -77.90
C ARG A 834 -119.35 31.45 -79.35
N LYS A 835 -118.56 30.48 -79.82
CA LYS A 835 -118.69 29.94 -81.20
C LYS A 835 -120.04 29.26 -81.48
N LEU A 836 -120.61 28.55 -80.50
CA LEU A 836 -121.94 27.98 -80.64
C LEU A 836 -123.03 29.06 -80.69
N LEU A 837 -122.87 30.17 -79.96
CA LEU A 837 -123.77 31.33 -80.03
C LEU A 837 -123.61 32.10 -81.34
N GLU A 838 -122.38 32.29 -81.85
CA GLU A 838 -122.09 32.88 -83.16
C GLU A 838 -122.76 32.06 -84.28
N GLN A 839 -122.57 30.74 -84.30
CA GLN A 839 -123.25 29.84 -85.24
C GLN A 839 -124.78 29.93 -85.14
N ARG A 840 -125.33 30.00 -83.91
CA ARG A 840 -126.77 30.15 -83.72
C ARG A 840 -127.29 31.52 -84.17
N GLU A 841 -126.49 32.58 -84.05
CA GLU A 841 -126.83 33.88 -84.61
C GLU A 841 -126.81 33.84 -86.15
N GLU A 842 -125.80 33.19 -86.77
CA GLU A 842 -125.76 32.98 -88.21
C GLU A 842 -126.99 32.20 -88.73
N GLU A 843 -127.39 31.12 -88.05
CA GLU A 843 -128.64 30.40 -88.36
C GLU A 843 -129.88 31.32 -88.30
N LEU A 844 -130.00 32.12 -87.24
CA LEU A 844 -131.12 33.04 -87.06
C LEU A 844 -131.09 34.18 -88.10
N GLN A 845 -129.91 34.70 -88.43
CA GLN A 845 -129.74 35.66 -89.53
C GLN A 845 -130.13 35.04 -90.87
N GLN A 846 -129.77 33.79 -91.16
CA GLN A 846 -130.20 33.08 -92.36
C GLN A 846 -131.73 32.88 -92.39
N GLN A 847 -132.35 32.54 -91.26
CA GLN A 847 -133.81 32.46 -91.14
C GLN A 847 -134.47 33.82 -91.39
N VAL A 848 -133.95 34.92 -90.82
CA VAL A 848 -134.45 36.29 -91.08
C VAL A 848 -134.26 36.70 -92.55
N ARG A 849 -133.14 36.36 -93.20
CA ARG A 849 -132.92 36.59 -94.64
C ARG A 849 -133.92 35.80 -95.49
N SER A 850 -134.20 34.54 -95.14
CA SER A 850 -135.20 33.68 -95.79
C SER A 850 -136.62 34.20 -95.60
N LEU A 851 -136.98 34.65 -94.40
CA LEU A 851 -138.26 35.27 -94.10
C LEU A 851 -138.45 36.58 -94.88
N ARG A 852 -137.45 37.47 -94.91
CA ARG A 852 -137.47 38.69 -95.74
C ARG A 852 -137.59 38.40 -97.24
N HIS A 853 -137.00 37.30 -97.73
CA HIS A 853 -137.18 36.90 -99.13
C HIS A 853 -138.60 36.39 -99.41
N LYS A 854 -139.19 35.60 -98.49
CA LYS A 854 -140.59 35.19 -98.56
C LYS A 854 -141.55 36.38 -98.47
N GLU A 855 -141.31 37.29 -97.54
CA GLU A 855 -142.01 38.55 -97.39
C GLU A 855 -141.98 39.36 -98.68
N ALA A 856 -140.79 39.67 -99.23
CA ALA A 856 -140.65 40.38 -100.50
C ALA A 856 -141.21 39.62 -101.71
N SER A 857 -141.40 38.30 -101.63
CA SER A 857 -142.12 37.51 -102.63
C SER A 857 -143.64 37.67 -102.47
N LEU A 858 -144.15 37.66 -101.23
CA LEU A 858 -145.55 37.93 -100.91
C LEU A 858 -145.93 39.39 -101.22
N THR A 859 -145.05 40.37 -101.00
CA THR A 859 -145.28 41.76 -101.40
C THR A 859 -145.41 41.87 -102.93
N ARG A 860 -144.60 41.13 -103.69
CA ARG A 860 -144.70 41.05 -105.16
C ARG A 860 -146.01 40.40 -105.61
N THR A 861 -146.36 39.22 -105.11
CA THR A 861 -147.64 38.58 -105.48
C THR A 861 -148.85 39.39 -105.01
N ASN A 862 -148.78 40.08 -103.87
CA ASN A 862 -149.85 40.97 -103.40
C ASN A 862 -149.95 42.26 -104.23
N ALA A 863 -148.84 42.78 -104.77
CA ALA A 863 -148.84 43.88 -105.75
C ALA A 863 -149.37 43.41 -107.11
N GLU A 864 -149.03 42.21 -107.57
CA GLU A 864 -149.61 41.58 -108.78
C GLU A 864 -151.12 41.34 -108.62
N LEU A 865 -151.57 40.90 -107.44
CA LEU A 865 -152.99 40.77 -107.10
C LEU A 865 -153.68 42.13 -107.03
N SER A 866 -153.07 43.13 -106.40
CA SER A 866 -153.60 44.51 -106.35
C SER A 866 -153.70 45.13 -107.75
N HIS A 867 -152.72 44.89 -108.62
CA HIS A 867 -152.79 45.33 -110.01
C HIS A 867 -153.85 44.55 -110.80
N ARG A 868 -154.03 43.25 -110.56
CA ARG A 868 -155.17 42.47 -111.11
C ARG A 868 -156.52 42.99 -110.61
N VAL A 869 -156.64 43.38 -109.35
CA VAL A 869 -157.84 44.02 -108.80
C VAL A 869 -158.07 45.35 -109.53
N GLN A 870 -157.07 46.22 -109.65
CA GLN A 870 -157.20 47.46 -110.45
C GLN A 870 -157.52 47.21 -111.93
N GLN A 871 -157.03 46.14 -112.55
CA GLN A 871 -157.39 45.73 -113.92
C GLN A 871 -158.84 45.21 -114.01
N LEU A 872 -159.36 44.61 -112.94
CA LEU A 872 -160.77 44.22 -112.84
C LEU A 872 -161.66 45.41 -112.52
N ASP A 873 -161.26 46.33 -111.63
CA ASP A 873 -161.99 47.55 -111.28
C ASP A 873 -162.07 48.52 -112.47
N THR A 874 -160.98 48.71 -113.21
CA THR A 874 -161.01 49.51 -114.45
C THR A 874 -161.85 48.84 -115.53
N ARG A 875 -161.84 47.51 -115.63
CA ARG A 875 -162.70 46.77 -116.56
C ARG A 875 -164.17 46.77 -116.15
N LEU A 876 -164.46 46.76 -114.84
CA LEU A 876 -165.79 46.98 -114.29
C LEU A 876 -166.26 48.41 -114.56
N SER A 877 -165.42 49.42 -114.33
CA SER A 877 -165.74 50.82 -114.62
C SER A 877 -165.95 51.07 -116.13
N VAL A 878 -165.24 50.36 -117.01
CA VAL A 878 -165.53 50.34 -118.46
C VAL A 878 -166.88 49.66 -118.74
N LEU A 879 -167.19 48.51 -118.13
CA LEU A 879 -168.50 47.86 -118.27
C LEU A 879 -169.66 48.69 -117.67
N GLU A 880 -169.41 49.48 -116.64
CA GLU A 880 -170.34 50.43 -116.04
C GLU A 880 -170.56 51.65 -116.94
N ALA A 881 -169.50 52.14 -117.62
CA ALA A 881 -169.59 53.17 -118.64
C ALA A 881 -170.28 52.68 -119.93
N GLU A 882 -170.04 51.43 -120.34
CA GLU A 882 -170.79 50.76 -121.40
C GLU A 882 -172.27 50.60 -121.00
N LEU A 883 -172.56 50.28 -119.74
CA LEU A 883 -173.92 50.25 -119.18
C LEU A 883 -174.58 51.63 -119.05
N SER A 884 -173.83 52.72 -118.84
CA SER A 884 -174.40 54.07 -118.88
C SER A 884 -174.70 54.50 -120.32
N ASN A 885 -173.77 54.27 -121.25
CA ASN A 885 -173.97 54.62 -122.66
C ASN A 885 -175.11 53.79 -123.28
N ALA A 886 -175.21 52.50 -122.96
CA ALA A 886 -176.33 51.64 -123.37
C ALA A 886 -177.67 51.99 -122.71
N ARG A 887 -177.68 52.85 -121.68
CA ARG A 887 -178.90 53.46 -121.10
C ARG A 887 -179.26 54.81 -121.71
N GLU A 888 -178.35 55.45 -122.43
CA GLU A 888 -178.62 56.70 -123.17
C GLU A 888 -179.05 56.44 -124.62
N GLU A 889 -178.71 55.28 -125.22
CA GLU A 889 -179.08 54.90 -126.59
C GLU A 889 -180.31 53.96 -126.72
N ALA A 890 -181.23 53.96 -125.75
CA ALA A 890 -182.46 53.15 -125.77
C ALA A 890 -183.74 53.98 -125.52
N PRO A 891 -184.58 54.26 -126.54
CA PRO A 891 -185.85 54.95 -126.36
C PRO A 891 -187.00 53.97 -126.01
N CYS A 892 -187.57 54.15 -124.82
CA CYS A 892 -188.68 53.39 -124.20
C CYS A 892 -188.34 51.97 -123.69
#